data_AF-A0A3L7TGD6-F1
#
_entry.id   AF-A0A3L7TGD6-F1
#
_cell.length_a   1.000
_cell.length_b   1.000
_cell.length_c   1.000
_cell.angle_alpha   90.00
_cell.angle_beta   90.00
_cell.angle_gamma   90.00
#
_symmetry.space_group_name_H-M   'P 1'
#
loop_
_entity.id
_entity.type
_entity.pdbx_description
1 polymer ?
#
loop_
_entity_poly.entity_id
_entity_poly.type
_entity_poly.pdbx_seq_one_letter_code
_entity_poly.pdbx_strand_id
1 'polypeptide(L)'
;MALPAGSRFGWLRLDPFVRATVVRTQLLGPAQSLCWNHCMNSKSVVWILAFSCASLSRAAVVPPSECKLADAPNQSHLHAFAPLAIDPQLIQLGHANEVVADEFIIQFAPHVIASLELFNLGGDGRTGLEDIDALCATHGVSKFRSLFSATTPKALAGVPLPDLSGFTVITIDLNQTSLDAAMRAFSNDASVIHVEPIGMHPIYATSNDTNFAMQWHLNQTSDKDIDAPEAWDIQNGDPSKIVAVLDTGVRYYHRDLGGADASSTNPTATAGNIWINTAEKNGTAGVDDDSNGFVDDWVGYDFVSAAIATCYTGEDCTTADNDPRDFNGHGTHCAGIVGALNNNGYAVASPAGGYGNGTLVATGDGCGVMCLRVGHSALSGASEVGYVRMDYCASALQYAANNGARIATCSWGSSNSGGIAAACDYFIAAGGLIFKAAGNSNNSTADYMCARTDVYSVAATDSSDVRASFSSYGTWVDIAAPGVSINSTYHNHAVPASDYVASMSGTSMATPLVAGIAANLWSQFPTWTRAQVWDRLRTTAESIDALNPSFAGQLGSGRVNLHRALTNTTGGGGGGGTFTGKVLVSVLGTPTLGAAGAVADEDIALYDGGTSTWSIYFDGSDVGLTSFAIDALAVLPSGELLISVDIDGTLAGITGGPSGTSIDDSDILKFTPTTLGADTAGTWSFYFDGSDVGLTTSNEDVDALSILPSGAIGISTLGAATVTGLLGIEDEDIFGFTPTTLGAVTAGAWSYYFDGSDVGLSTNANEDIDAFYSPTTGAMSFSTLGAFSVTGLSGLDEDAFKFTATTTGTATAGTFSSYFTGTTLSIPTTANINALHVLQ
;
A
#
# COMPACT_ATOMS: atom_id res chain seq x y z
N MET A 1 9.52 -30.77 65.86
CA MET A 1 8.83 -29.78 66.71
C MET A 1 8.74 -28.51 65.88
N ALA A 2 7.52 -28.07 65.53
CA ALA A 2 7.21 -26.92 64.66
C ALA A 2 7.77 -26.92 63.21
N LEU A 3 6.90 -26.56 62.25
CA LEU A 3 7.26 -25.99 60.95
C LEU A 3 6.82 -24.49 60.96
N PRO A 4 6.59 -23.77 59.85
CA PRO A 4 7.53 -22.73 59.39
C PRO A 4 6.90 -21.32 59.28
N ALA A 5 7.72 -20.29 59.09
CA ALA A 5 7.36 -19.06 58.37
C ALA A 5 8.58 -18.11 58.22
N GLY A 6 8.65 -17.37 57.11
CA GLY A 6 9.52 -16.23 56.90
C GLY A 6 9.07 -15.49 55.64
N SER A 7 8.69 -14.22 55.73
CA SER A 7 7.85 -13.61 54.68
C SER A 7 7.91 -12.08 54.61
N ARG A 8 7.90 -11.58 53.35
CA ARG A 8 7.48 -10.23 52.90
C ARG A 8 8.28 -9.02 53.40
N PHE A 9 8.49 -8.06 52.51
CA PHE A 9 8.07 -6.66 52.73
C PHE A 9 7.74 -5.98 51.39
N GLY A 10 6.96 -4.90 51.45
CA GLY A 10 6.52 -4.10 50.30
C GLY A 10 5.56 -2.99 50.74
N TRP A 11 5.15 -2.15 49.77
CA TRP A 11 4.26 -0.98 49.87
C TRP A 11 4.87 0.39 50.27
N LEU A 12 5.15 1.18 49.23
CA LEU A 12 4.53 2.49 48.93
C LEU A 12 4.56 3.63 49.99
N ARG A 13 5.18 4.78 49.65
CA ARG A 13 4.49 6.05 49.25
C ARG A 13 5.37 7.33 49.17
N LEU A 14 4.95 8.22 48.27
CA LEU A 14 4.97 9.70 48.32
C LEU A 14 6.29 10.52 48.21
N ASP A 15 6.36 11.26 47.10
CA ASP A 15 6.88 12.64 46.90
C ASP A 15 6.13 13.70 47.77
N PRO A 16 6.46 15.02 47.79
CA PRO A 16 7.56 15.76 47.11
C PRO A 16 8.27 16.88 47.93
N PHE A 17 9.15 17.64 47.22
CA PHE A 17 9.33 19.12 47.27
C PHE A 17 10.30 19.87 48.26
N VAL A 18 11.01 20.87 47.68
CA VAL A 18 11.37 22.24 48.21
C VAL A 18 12.72 22.54 48.92
N ARG A 19 13.48 23.51 48.33
CA ARG A 19 14.54 24.43 48.89
C ARG A 19 15.91 23.83 49.32
N ALA A 20 17.04 24.56 49.36
CA ALA A 20 17.41 25.96 49.01
C ALA A 20 18.96 26.05 48.78
N THR A 21 19.50 26.73 47.74
CA THR A 21 19.98 28.14 47.69
C THR A 21 21.39 28.40 48.32
N VAL A 22 22.08 29.47 47.88
CA VAL A 22 23.39 30.02 48.34
C VAL A 22 24.65 29.39 47.67
N VAL A 23 25.74 30.11 47.34
CA VAL A 23 25.97 31.33 46.51
C VAL A 23 27.49 31.63 46.42
N ARG A 24 28.02 31.83 45.19
CA ARG A 24 29.24 32.60 44.76
C ARG A 24 30.65 32.35 45.36
N THR A 25 31.63 32.39 44.43
CA THR A 25 33.03 32.93 44.55
C THR A 25 34.03 32.19 45.48
N GLN A 26 35.36 32.12 45.26
CA GLN A 26 36.34 32.63 44.26
C GLN A 26 37.70 31.87 44.45
N LEU A 27 38.77 31.87 43.64
CA LEU A 27 39.20 32.36 42.30
C LEU A 27 40.48 31.55 41.89
N LEU A 28 41.11 31.85 40.74
CA LEU A 28 42.40 31.35 40.19
C LEU A 28 42.37 29.90 39.64
N GLY A 29 42.98 29.56 38.49
CA GLY A 29 43.69 30.36 37.48
C GLY A 29 43.75 29.64 36.09
N PRO A 30 44.18 30.30 34.99
CA PRO A 30 43.73 29.95 33.63
C PRO A 30 44.78 29.31 32.69
N ALA A 31 44.31 28.73 31.57
CA ALA A 31 45.13 28.34 30.42
C ALA A 31 44.40 28.55 29.08
N GLN A 32 45.13 29.08 28.08
CA GLN A 32 44.99 28.96 26.60
C GLN A 32 43.55 28.95 25.99
N SER A 33 43.21 29.81 25.03
CA SER A 33 43.99 30.20 23.84
C SER A 33 43.57 31.57 23.26
N LEU A 34 44.35 32.11 22.32
CA LEU A 34 44.15 33.46 21.75
C LEU A 34 44.75 33.54 20.33
N CYS A 35 44.02 34.11 19.37
CA CYS A 35 44.58 34.56 18.08
C CYS A 35 43.81 35.78 17.55
N TRP A 36 44.37 36.50 16.57
CA TRP A 36 44.13 37.94 16.41
C TRP A 36 43.94 38.42 14.96
N ASN A 37 43.59 39.70 14.77
CA ASN A 37 43.11 40.26 13.50
C ASN A 37 44.21 40.67 12.49
N HIS A 38 43.84 40.56 11.20
CA HIS A 38 44.31 41.30 10.01
C HIS A 38 45.81 41.34 9.58
N CYS A 39 46.04 40.79 8.37
CA CYS A 39 46.76 41.35 7.22
C CYS A 39 48.14 42.05 7.36
N MET A 40 49.18 41.49 6.70
CA MET A 40 49.95 42.21 5.65
C MET A 40 50.90 41.35 4.79
N ASN A 41 50.63 41.31 3.48
CA ASN A 41 51.51 41.66 2.33
C ASN A 41 53.02 41.21 2.26
N SER A 42 53.41 40.51 1.17
CA SER A 42 54.58 40.81 0.25
C SER A 42 55.49 39.63 -0.24
N LYS A 43 55.42 39.34 -1.55
CA LYS A 43 56.50 39.17 -2.58
C LYS A 43 57.81 38.36 -2.31
N SER A 44 58.17 37.53 -3.32
CA SER A 44 59.53 37.28 -3.94
C SER A 44 59.94 35.78 -4.04
N VAL A 45 60.75 35.22 -4.98
CA VAL A 45 61.13 35.43 -6.42
C VAL A 45 62.42 34.59 -6.70
N VAL A 46 62.75 33.85 -7.78
CA VAL A 46 62.14 33.03 -8.90
C VAL A 46 63.27 32.03 -9.36
N TRP A 47 63.01 31.09 -10.31
CA TRP A 47 63.98 30.25 -11.12
C TRP A 47 64.43 28.90 -10.46
N ILE A 48 64.78 27.78 -11.15
CA ILE A 48 64.90 27.31 -12.56
C ILE A 48 65.01 25.73 -12.53
N LEU A 49 64.77 24.81 -13.48
CA LEU A 49 64.15 24.62 -14.84
C LEU A 49 63.44 23.22 -14.75
N ALA A 50 62.27 22.90 -15.34
CA ALA A 50 61.83 22.77 -16.75
C ALA A 50 62.26 21.50 -17.54
N PHE A 51 61.29 20.65 -17.93
CA PHE A 51 61.12 20.12 -19.30
C PHE A 51 59.72 19.48 -19.56
N SER A 52 59.21 19.63 -20.81
CA SER A 52 58.05 18.97 -21.47
C SER A 52 56.60 19.16 -20.92
N CYS A 53 55.81 19.89 -21.72
CA CYS A 53 54.35 19.98 -21.84
C CYS A 53 53.63 18.62 -22.10
N ALA A 54 52.30 18.44 -22.05
CA ALA A 54 51.12 19.18 -21.55
C ALA A 54 49.92 18.15 -21.57
N SER A 55 48.72 18.35 -21.00
CA SER A 55 47.96 19.57 -20.72
C SER A 55 46.94 19.39 -19.57
N LEU A 56 46.86 20.37 -18.67
CA LEU A 56 45.76 20.56 -17.73
C LEU A 56 45.46 22.07 -17.65
N SER A 57 44.19 22.45 -17.65
CA SER A 57 43.78 23.87 -17.62
C SER A 57 42.46 24.03 -16.85
N ARG A 58 42.35 25.13 -16.10
CA ARG A 58 41.24 25.49 -15.19
C ARG A 58 40.95 24.47 -14.07
N ALA A 59 41.64 24.66 -12.94
CA ALA A 59 40.88 24.76 -11.70
C ALA A 59 40.05 26.05 -11.74
N ALA A 60 38.78 26.02 -11.35
CA ALA A 60 37.95 27.22 -11.30
C ALA A 60 38.32 28.07 -10.09
N VAL A 61 38.72 29.31 -10.32
CA VAL A 61 38.72 30.33 -9.26
C VAL A 61 37.27 30.80 -9.14
N VAL A 62 36.61 30.41 -8.05
CA VAL A 62 35.27 30.89 -7.69
C VAL A 62 35.30 32.42 -7.65
N PRO A 63 34.45 33.12 -8.42
CA PRO A 63 34.45 34.57 -8.45
C PRO A 63 33.98 35.16 -7.11
N PRO A 64 34.42 36.36 -6.72
CA PRO A 64 34.01 36.98 -5.44
C PRO A 64 32.50 37.20 -5.27
N SER A 65 31.71 37.07 -6.34
CA SER A 65 30.25 37.08 -6.34
C SER A 65 29.58 35.82 -5.79
N GLU A 66 30.31 34.70 -5.66
CA GLU A 66 29.80 33.42 -5.17
C GLU A 66 30.17 33.13 -3.70
N CYS A 67 31.07 33.93 -3.12
CA CYS A 67 31.14 34.02 -1.67
C CYS A 67 29.87 34.72 -1.18
N LYS A 68 28.97 33.99 -0.50
CA LYS A 68 27.90 34.61 0.29
C LYS A 68 28.53 35.55 1.30
N LEU A 69 28.49 36.85 1.01
CA LEU A 69 28.79 37.88 1.99
C LEU A 69 27.81 37.69 3.15
N ALA A 70 28.31 37.76 4.37
CA ALA A 70 27.46 37.84 5.54
C ALA A 70 26.84 39.24 5.57
N ASP A 71 25.75 39.42 4.82
CA ASP A 71 24.88 40.58 4.95
C ASP A 71 24.51 40.76 6.42
N ALA A 72 24.42 42.02 6.86
CA ALA A 72 24.17 42.33 8.27
C ALA A 72 22.87 41.64 8.72
N PRO A 73 22.94 40.71 9.70
CA PRO A 73 21.80 39.87 10.03
C PRO A 73 20.59 40.73 10.40
N ASN A 74 19.43 40.35 9.86
CA ASN A 74 18.11 40.96 10.06
C ASN A 74 17.78 42.22 9.20
N GLN A 75 18.56 42.60 8.17
CA GLN A 75 18.19 43.73 7.28
C GLN A 75 17.53 43.33 5.94
N SER A 76 17.86 42.18 5.35
CA SER A 76 17.41 41.79 3.99
C SER A 76 16.21 40.82 3.97
N HIS A 77 16.08 39.94 4.96
CA HIS A 77 15.16 38.80 4.90
C HIS A 77 13.71 39.04 5.37
N LEU A 78 13.38 40.25 5.86
CA LEU A 78 12.02 40.61 6.33
C LEU A 78 11.21 41.45 5.33
N HIS A 79 11.76 41.73 4.14
CA HIS A 79 11.16 42.65 3.17
C HIS A 79 11.08 42.09 1.73
N ALA A 80 11.24 40.77 1.56
CA ALA A 80 11.15 40.11 0.26
C ALA A 80 10.62 38.67 0.41
N PHE A 81 9.39 38.53 0.91
CA PHE A 81 8.64 37.28 0.87
C PHE A 81 8.16 37.00 -0.57
N ALA A 82 9.10 36.56 -1.41
CA ALA A 82 8.74 35.72 -2.55
C ALA A 82 8.22 34.37 -2.01
N PRO A 83 7.34 33.66 -2.73
CA PRO A 83 6.96 32.29 -2.33
C PRO A 83 8.24 31.45 -2.18
N LEU A 84 8.38 30.82 -1.02
CA LEU A 84 9.51 29.92 -0.77
C LEU A 84 9.45 28.78 -1.79
N ALA A 85 10.59 28.45 -2.38
CA ALA A 85 10.68 27.23 -3.17
C ALA A 85 10.48 26.04 -2.22
N ILE A 86 9.46 25.22 -2.50
CA ILE A 86 9.23 23.95 -1.81
C ILE A 86 10.53 23.14 -1.87
N ASP A 87 10.89 22.48 -0.77
CA ASP A 87 12.13 21.70 -0.71
C ASP A 87 12.14 20.63 -1.82
N PRO A 88 13.14 20.60 -2.72
CA PRO A 88 13.23 19.60 -3.77
C PRO A 88 13.11 18.15 -3.26
N GLN A 89 13.56 17.87 -2.03
CA GLN A 89 13.43 16.56 -1.42
C GLN A 89 11.97 16.23 -1.08
N LEU A 90 11.17 17.19 -0.64
CA LEU A 90 9.73 17.00 -0.43
C LEU A 90 8.95 16.89 -1.74
N ILE A 91 9.39 17.57 -2.81
CA ILE A 91 8.83 17.40 -4.16
C ILE A 91 9.10 15.99 -4.69
N GLN A 92 10.32 15.47 -4.50
CA GLN A 92 10.68 14.12 -4.95
C GLN A 92 9.95 13.00 -4.22
N LEU A 93 9.47 13.25 -2.98
CA LEU A 93 8.81 12.26 -2.14
C LEU A 93 7.27 12.45 -2.10
N GLY A 94 6.69 13.30 -2.96
CA GLY A 94 5.23 13.54 -3.02
C GLY A 94 4.64 14.37 -1.86
N HIS A 95 5.18 14.28 -0.64
CA HIS A 95 4.74 14.97 0.58
C HIS A 95 4.89 16.52 0.55
N ALA A 96 5.32 17.10 -0.57
CA ALA A 96 5.42 18.55 -0.82
C ALA A 96 4.16 19.37 -0.49
N ASN A 97 2.98 18.75 -0.53
CA ASN A 97 1.68 19.40 -0.34
C ASN A 97 1.00 19.04 0.99
N GLU A 98 1.64 18.25 1.86
CA GLU A 98 1.02 17.87 3.14
C GLU A 98 0.98 19.03 4.12
N VAL A 99 -0.24 19.35 4.58
CA VAL A 99 -0.55 20.46 5.47
C VAL A 99 -1.61 20.05 6.48
N VAL A 100 -1.60 20.68 7.66
CA VAL A 100 -2.68 20.50 8.66
C VAL A 100 -3.97 21.03 8.07
N ALA A 101 -4.97 20.16 7.90
CA ALA A 101 -6.17 20.49 7.14
C ALA A 101 -7.03 21.58 7.80
N ASP A 102 -7.08 21.65 9.14
CA ASP A 102 -7.93 22.56 9.92
C ASP A 102 -7.20 23.73 10.59
N GLU A 103 -5.86 23.77 10.61
CA GLU A 103 -5.07 24.88 11.18
C GLU A 103 -4.17 25.59 10.14
N PHE A 104 -4.25 26.93 10.09
CA PHE A 104 -3.31 27.79 9.33
C PHE A 104 -2.76 28.94 10.18
N ILE A 105 -1.62 29.49 9.76
CA ILE A 105 -0.96 30.63 10.41
C ILE A 105 -1.35 31.93 9.70
N ILE A 106 -1.64 32.95 10.49
CA ILE A 106 -1.69 34.34 10.03
C ILE A 106 -0.70 35.21 10.81
N GLN A 107 -0.22 36.28 10.16
CA GLN A 107 0.53 37.34 10.82
C GLN A 107 -0.33 38.62 10.84
N PHE A 108 -0.82 39.02 12.01
CA PHE A 108 -1.52 40.29 12.18
C PHE A 108 -0.58 41.50 12.09
N ALA A 109 -1.08 42.63 11.57
CA ALA A 109 -0.32 43.87 11.51
C ALA A 109 -0.10 44.50 12.91
N PRO A 110 1.05 45.16 13.19
CA PRO A 110 1.39 45.63 14.55
C PRO A 110 0.37 46.52 15.26
N HIS A 111 -0.46 47.27 14.52
CA HIS A 111 -1.53 48.10 15.09
C HIS A 111 -2.78 47.28 15.50
N VAL A 112 -2.95 46.11 14.90
CA VAL A 112 -4.01 45.14 15.18
C VAL A 112 -3.66 44.34 16.45
N ILE A 113 -2.41 43.90 16.58
CA ILE A 113 -1.90 43.19 17.78
C ILE A 113 -2.16 44.01 19.05
N ALA A 114 -1.82 45.30 19.03
CA ALA A 114 -2.05 46.24 20.14
C ALA A 114 -3.55 46.47 20.46
N SER A 115 -4.46 46.08 19.56
CA SER A 115 -5.90 46.09 19.77
C SER A 115 -6.39 44.74 20.33
N LEU A 116 -5.89 43.62 19.81
CA LEU A 116 -6.19 42.26 20.30
C LEU A 116 -5.79 42.06 21.77
N GLU A 117 -4.65 42.60 22.19
CA GLU A 117 -4.20 42.57 23.60
C GLU A 117 -5.14 43.32 24.57
N LEU A 118 -5.98 44.25 24.08
CA LEU A 118 -6.87 45.05 24.94
C LEU A 118 -8.21 44.38 25.26
N PHE A 119 -8.66 43.42 24.44
CA PHE A 119 -9.98 42.79 24.62
C PHE A 119 -9.95 41.44 25.35
N ASN A 120 -8.79 40.75 25.34
CA ASN A 120 -8.67 39.29 25.42
C ASN A 120 -9.41 38.59 24.27
N LEU A 121 -8.78 37.58 23.66
CA LEU A 121 -9.48 36.65 22.77
C LEU A 121 -10.66 36.04 23.53
N GLY A 122 -11.85 36.17 22.94
CA GLY A 122 -13.09 35.76 23.59
C GLY A 122 -13.17 34.25 23.81
N GLY A 123 -13.83 33.82 24.88
CA GLY A 123 -14.17 32.41 25.11
C GLY A 123 -15.17 31.83 24.09
N ASP A 124 -15.59 32.65 23.14
CA ASP A 124 -16.47 32.40 22.00
C ASP A 124 -15.73 32.51 20.64
N GLY A 125 -14.39 32.59 20.65
CA GLY A 125 -13.55 32.58 19.46
C GLY A 125 -13.40 33.94 18.74
N ARG A 126 -13.95 35.03 19.29
CA ARG A 126 -13.96 36.34 18.63
C ARG A 126 -12.78 37.25 19.01
N THR A 127 -12.45 38.14 18.09
CA THR A 127 -11.33 39.09 18.14
C THR A 127 -11.75 40.50 18.55
N GLY A 128 -13.02 40.86 18.37
CA GLY A 128 -13.54 42.21 18.64
C GLY A 128 -13.31 43.22 17.51
N LEU A 129 -12.87 42.74 16.34
CA LEU A 129 -12.69 43.53 15.13
C LEU A 129 -13.75 43.10 14.11
N GLU A 130 -14.57 44.03 13.63
CA GLU A 130 -15.80 43.73 12.87
C GLU A 130 -15.54 42.89 11.61
N ASP A 131 -14.52 43.24 10.83
CA ASP A 131 -14.15 42.53 9.59
C ASP A 131 -13.58 41.12 9.86
N ILE A 132 -12.69 40.99 10.86
CA ILE A 132 -12.12 39.70 11.26
C ILE A 132 -13.17 38.79 11.90
N ASP A 133 -14.06 39.32 12.73
CA ASP A 133 -15.14 38.54 13.36
C ASP A 133 -16.18 38.09 12.32
N ALA A 134 -16.38 38.85 11.23
CA ALA A 134 -17.18 38.43 10.09
C ALA A 134 -16.50 37.30 9.30
N LEU A 135 -15.18 37.36 9.07
CA LEU A 135 -14.42 36.24 8.50
C LEU A 135 -14.49 35.00 9.40
N CYS A 136 -14.36 35.15 10.72
CA CYS A 136 -14.48 34.05 11.67
C CYS A 136 -15.84 33.35 11.60
N ALA A 137 -16.92 34.13 11.51
CA ALA A 137 -18.28 33.62 11.37
C ALA A 137 -18.55 32.99 9.99
N THR A 138 -17.83 33.41 8.94
CA THR A 138 -17.97 32.88 7.57
C THR A 138 -17.20 31.57 7.38
N HIS A 139 -16.08 31.39 8.09
CA HIS A 139 -15.15 30.27 7.95
C HIS A 139 -15.18 29.29 9.13
N GLY A 140 -16.21 29.34 9.98
CA GLY A 140 -16.38 28.42 11.11
C GLY A 140 -15.22 28.45 12.11
N VAL A 141 -14.54 29.60 12.29
CA VAL A 141 -13.35 29.69 13.15
C VAL A 141 -13.72 29.38 14.59
N SER A 142 -13.18 28.27 15.10
CA SER A 142 -13.49 27.76 16.44
C SER A 142 -12.50 28.25 17.50
N LYS A 143 -11.29 28.67 17.08
CA LYS A 143 -10.16 28.89 17.99
C LYS A 143 -9.07 29.76 17.37
N PHE A 144 -8.49 30.62 18.20
CA PHE A 144 -7.23 31.32 17.97
C PHE A 144 -6.22 30.91 19.04
N ARG A 145 -4.95 30.69 18.66
CA ARG A 145 -3.82 30.65 19.60
C ARG A 145 -2.64 31.44 19.06
N SER A 146 -1.92 32.18 19.92
CA SER A 146 -0.62 32.72 19.53
C SER A 146 0.34 31.57 19.22
N LEU A 147 1.11 31.68 18.14
CA LEU A 147 2.12 30.69 17.76
C LEU A 147 3.34 30.76 18.70
N PHE A 148 3.74 31.97 19.10
CA PHE A 148 4.93 32.20 19.93
C PHE A 148 4.55 32.81 21.28
N SER A 149 4.64 32.01 22.34
CA SER A 149 4.38 32.48 23.71
C SER A 149 5.31 33.62 24.12
N ALA A 150 4.73 34.73 24.60
CA ALA A 150 5.46 35.89 25.08
C ALA A 150 6.43 35.52 26.20
N THR A 151 7.73 35.50 25.88
CA THR A 151 8.81 35.15 26.81
C THR A 151 9.89 36.22 26.77
N THR A 152 10.40 36.60 27.94
CA THR A 152 11.51 37.57 28.02
C THR A 152 12.75 36.99 27.32
N PRO A 153 13.29 37.62 26.27
CA PRO A 153 14.41 37.06 25.53
C PRO A 153 15.64 36.81 26.42
N LYS A 154 16.34 35.68 26.24
CA LYS A 154 17.68 35.50 26.78
C LYS A 154 18.59 36.57 26.15
N ALA A 155 18.99 37.55 26.95
CA ALA A 155 19.52 38.82 26.48
C ALA A 155 20.83 38.70 25.66
N LEU A 156 20.68 38.66 24.33
CA LEU A 156 21.75 38.93 23.37
C LEU A 156 21.88 40.46 23.23
N ALA A 157 22.82 41.04 23.98
CA ALA A 157 22.96 42.49 24.10
C ALA A 157 23.25 43.17 22.76
N GLY A 158 22.35 44.06 22.34
CA GLY A 158 22.54 44.93 21.16
C GLY A 158 21.94 44.41 19.84
N VAL A 159 21.33 43.22 19.82
CA VAL A 159 20.62 42.70 18.63
C VAL A 159 19.11 42.88 18.83
N PRO A 160 18.41 43.68 18.01
CA PRO A 160 16.96 43.65 17.96
C PRO A 160 16.51 42.32 17.33
N LEU A 161 15.67 41.58 18.06
CA LEU A 161 15.03 40.38 17.53
C LEU A 161 13.84 40.78 16.64
N PRO A 162 13.45 39.94 15.66
CA PRO A 162 12.18 40.09 14.97
C PRO A 162 11.01 40.10 15.95
N ASP A 163 9.96 40.87 15.64
CA ASP A 163 8.71 40.82 16.38
C ASP A 163 7.90 39.60 15.93
N LEU A 164 7.59 38.72 16.89
CA LEU A 164 6.85 37.48 16.68
C LEU A 164 5.43 37.52 17.26
N SER A 165 5.02 38.65 17.87
CA SER A 165 3.74 38.78 18.58
C SER A 165 2.51 38.64 17.67
N GLY A 166 2.65 38.92 16.36
CA GLY A 166 1.55 38.89 15.40
C GLY A 166 1.19 37.50 14.86
N PHE A 167 2.06 36.51 15.05
CA PHE A 167 1.85 35.16 14.51
C PHE A 167 0.81 34.40 15.34
N THR A 168 -0.30 34.06 14.71
CA THR A 168 -1.46 33.45 15.34
C THR A 168 -1.93 32.28 14.48
N VAL A 169 -2.21 31.15 15.11
CA VAL A 169 -2.82 29.99 14.46
C VAL A 169 -4.33 30.06 14.62
N ILE A 170 -5.04 29.87 13.51
CA ILE A 170 -6.49 29.79 13.40
C ILE A 170 -6.87 28.33 13.22
N THR A 171 -7.89 27.85 13.95
CA THR A 171 -8.55 26.56 13.69
C THR A 171 -9.94 26.79 13.08
N ILE A 172 -10.24 26.17 11.93
CA ILE A 172 -11.52 26.28 11.20
C ILE A 172 -12.39 25.02 11.35
N ASP A 173 -13.68 25.14 11.02
CA ASP A 173 -14.59 24.00 10.86
C ASP A 173 -14.64 23.57 9.38
N LEU A 174 -14.11 22.38 9.08
CA LEU A 174 -14.06 21.83 7.73
C LEU A 174 -15.43 21.49 7.14
N ASN A 175 -16.48 21.40 7.97
CA ASN A 175 -17.87 21.27 7.51
C ASN A 175 -18.46 22.60 6.99
N GLN A 176 -17.78 23.72 7.22
CA GLN A 176 -18.22 25.07 6.83
C GLN A 176 -17.32 25.69 5.74
N THR A 177 -16.05 25.27 5.64
CA THR A 177 -15.10 25.86 4.69
C THR A 177 -13.89 24.97 4.44
N SER A 178 -13.15 25.20 3.35
CA SER A 178 -11.84 24.59 3.15
C SER A 178 -10.72 25.51 3.62
N LEU A 179 -9.60 24.91 4.07
CA LEU A 179 -8.34 25.58 4.40
C LEU A 179 -7.97 26.67 3.39
N ASP A 180 -8.02 26.28 2.11
CA ASP A 180 -7.64 27.06 0.95
C ASP A 180 -8.62 28.24 0.69
N ALA A 181 -9.91 28.08 0.99
CA ALA A 181 -10.89 29.17 0.94
C ALA A 181 -10.73 30.16 2.11
N ALA A 182 -10.53 29.66 3.34
CA ALA A 182 -10.29 30.47 4.53
C ALA A 182 -8.99 31.29 4.40
N MET A 183 -7.89 30.64 4.03
CA MET A 183 -6.61 31.31 3.81
C MET A 183 -6.69 32.42 2.77
N ARG A 184 -7.39 32.17 1.64
CA ARG A 184 -7.68 33.23 0.64
C ARG A 184 -8.45 34.39 1.25
N ALA A 185 -9.51 34.16 2.01
CA ALA A 185 -10.32 35.21 2.59
C ALA A 185 -9.52 36.07 3.59
N PHE A 186 -8.83 35.43 4.54
CA PHE A 186 -7.96 36.12 5.50
C PHE A 186 -6.79 36.86 4.84
N SER A 187 -6.26 36.37 3.72
CA SER A 187 -5.17 37.04 2.98
C SER A 187 -5.57 38.34 2.27
N ASN A 188 -6.89 38.60 2.12
CA ASN A 188 -7.41 39.84 1.53
C ASN A 188 -7.75 40.92 2.59
N ASP A 189 -7.67 40.60 3.88
CA ASP A 189 -7.98 41.55 4.95
C ASP A 189 -6.80 42.51 5.24
N ALA A 190 -7.07 43.81 5.35
CA ALA A 190 -6.04 44.83 5.57
C ALA A 190 -5.35 44.76 6.94
N SER A 191 -5.91 43.98 7.88
CA SER A 191 -5.36 43.69 9.21
C SER A 191 -4.29 42.58 9.18
N VAL A 192 -4.22 41.82 8.09
CA VAL A 192 -3.35 40.65 7.93
C VAL A 192 -2.17 41.00 7.00
N ILE A 193 -0.95 40.72 7.45
CA ILE A 193 0.29 40.90 6.68
C ILE A 193 0.61 39.66 5.86
N HIS A 194 0.36 38.48 6.42
CA HIS A 194 0.71 37.20 5.81
C HIS A 194 -0.23 36.09 6.25
N VAL A 195 -0.38 35.07 5.40
CA VAL A 195 -1.12 33.83 5.62
C VAL A 195 -0.29 32.70 5.04
N GLU A 196 -0.05 31.64 5.82
CA GLU A 196 0.72 30.46 5.41
C GLU A 196 0.09 29.17 6.00
N PRO A 197 0.13 28.04 5.28
CA PRO A 197 -0.37 26.77 5.80
C PRO A 197 0.65 26.15 6.77
N ILE A 198 0.19 25.26 7.65
CA ILE A 198 1.11 24.50 8.52
C ILE A 198 1.52 23.23 7.81
N GLY A 199 2.73 23.20 7.24
CA GLY A 199 3.29 22.01 6.59
C GLY A 199 3.49 20.83 7.55
N MET A 200 3.17 19.63 7.09
CA MET A 200 3.46 18.36 7.76
C MET A 200 4.51 17.59 6.95
N HIS A 201 5.53 17.05 7.62
CA HIS A 201 6.64 16.36 6.96
C HIS A 201 7.03 15.11 7.79
N PRO A 202 7.19 13.93 7.19
CA PRO A 202 7.66 12.73 7.90
C PRO A 202 9.11 12.82 8.40
N ILE A 203 9.51 11.88 9.26
CA ILE A 203 10.88 11.77 9.81
C ILE A 203 11.40 10.36 9.52
N TYR A 204 11.84 10.14 8.28
CA TYR A 204 12.12 8.81 7.73
C TYR A 204 13.26 8.03 8.42
N ALA A 205 12.99 6.76 8.71
CA ALA A 205 13.92 5.74 9.19
C ALA A 205 14.91 5.27 8.09
N THR A 206 15.85 6.14 7.69
CA THR A 206 16.94 5.74 6.78
C THR A 206 17.99 4.91 7.51
N SER A 207 18.20 3.66 7.07
CA SER A 207 19.26 2.79 7.62
C SER A 207 20.68 3.35 7.39
N ASN A 208 21.56 3.17 8.39
CA ASN A 208 22.98 3.52 8.30
C ASN A 208 23.91 2.39 7.78
N ASP A 209 23.35 1.29 7.26
CA ASP A 209 24.12 0.10 6.86
C ASP A 209 25.03 0.36 5.65
N THR A 210 26.26 -0.18 5.72
CA THR A 210 27.41 0.18 4.88
C THR A 210 27.23 -0.08 3.38
N ASN A 211 26.30 -0.95 2.99
CA ASN A 211 25.96 -1.22 1.59
C ASN A 211 24.52 -0.82 1.22
N PHE A 212 23.77 -0.14 2.12
CA PHE A 212 22.38 0.27 1.85
C PHE A 212 22.26 1.13 0.59
N ALA A 213 23.22 2.03 0.35
CA ALA A 213 23.30 2.84 -0.87
C ALA A 213 23.58 2.05 -2.19
N MET A 214 23.71 0.72 -2.13
CA MET A 214 23.75 -0.19 -3.29
C MET A 214 22.50 -1.09 -3.37
N GLN A 215 21.58 -1.00 -2.41
CA GLN A 215 20.32 -1.74 -2.36
C GLN A 215 19.20 -0.92 -3.00
N TRP A 216 19.34 -0.65 -4.30
CA TRP A 216 18.35 0.07 -5.11
C TRP A 216 16.91 -0.47 -4.93
N HIS A 217 16.80 -1.76 -4.64
CA HIS A 217 15.55 -2.50 -4.43
C HIS A 217 14.84 -2.21 -3.10
N LEU A 218 15.46 -1.43 -2.20
CA LEU A 218 14.88 -0.93 -0.96
C LEU A 218 14.59 0.57 -1.00
N ASN A 219 15.36 1.32 -1.80
CA ASN A 219 15.20 2.76 -2.05
C ASN A 219 16.00 3.15 -3.31
N GLN A 220 15.37 3.81 -4.28
CA GLN A 220 16.05 4.60 -5.29
C GLN A 220 15.27 5.84 -5.72
N THR A 221 15.97 6.89 -6.16
CA THR A 221 15.39 8.21 -6.54
C THR A 221 14.52 8.20 -7.81
N SER A 222 14.14 7.03 -8.31
CA SER A 222 13.23 6.84 -9.44
C SER A 222 11.91 6.18 -9.05
N ASP A 223 11.68 5.91 -7.76
CA ASP A 223 10.41 5.40 -7.21
C ASP A 223 10.02 4.03 -7.82
N LYS A 224 10.99 3.10 -7.79
CA LYS A 224 10.93 1.81 -8.52
C LYS A 224 11.55 0.70 -7.70
N ASP A 225 11.05 0.57 -6.49
CA ASP A 225 11.54 -0.32 -5.46
C ASP A 225 10.40 -0.60 -4.46
N ILE A 226 10.70 -1.00 -3.23
CA ILE A 226 9.67 -1.47 -2.31
C ILE A 226 9.25 -0.41 -1.27
N ASP A 227 9.79 0.81 -1.32
CA ASP A 227 9.50 1.90 -0.40
C ASP A 227 9.88 1.51 1.05
N ALA A 228 11.09 0.99 1.24
CA ALA A 228 11.47 0.37 2.52
C ALA A 228 11.66 1.39 3.67
N PRO A 229 12.34 2.53 3.50
CA PRO A 229 12.42 3.56 4.54
C PRO A 229 11.06 4.09 4.99
N GLU A 230 10.15 4.28 4.04
CA GLU A 230 8.79 4.78 4.25
C GLU A 230 7.95 3.73 5.02
N ALA A 231 8.15 2.45 4.72
CA ALA A 231 7.60 1.34 5.49
C ALA A 231 8.19 1.20 6.91
N TRP A 232 9.49 1.45 7.09
CA TRP A 232 10.20 1.30 8.37
C TRP A 232 9.77 2.33 9.44
N ASP A 233 9.13 3.44 9.05
CA ASP A 233 8.43 4.35 9.96
C ASP A 233 7.16 3.72 10.57
N ILE A 234 6.58 2.69 9.92
CA ILE A 234 5.35 2.01 10.33
C ILE A 234 5.67 0.66 11.00
N GLN A 235 6.49 -0.17 10.36
CA GLN A 235 6.77 -1.54 10.78
C GLN A 235 8.13 -2.03 10.29
N ASN A 236 8.85 -2.78 11.14
CA ASN A 236 10.22 -3.22 10.90
C ASN A 236 10.42 -4.75 10.94
N GLY A 237 9.43 -5.50 11.43
CA GLY A 237 9.50 -6.93 11.65
C GLY A 237 9.26 -7.31 13.12
N ASP A 238 9.03 -8.60 13.36
CA ASP A 238 8.80 -9.18 14.68
C ASP A 238 9.43 -10.60 14.71
N PRO A 239 10.25 -10.98 15.71
CA PRO A 239 10.90 -12.29 15.79
C PRO A 239 9.95 -13.49 15.85
N SER A 240 8.67 -13.29 16.16
CA SER A 240 7.62 -14.32 16.08
C SER A 240 7.21 -14.66 14.65
N LYS A 241 7.59 -13.85 13.65
CA LYS A 241 7.35 -14.12 12.23
C LYS A 241 8.52 -14.90 11.66
N ILE A 242 8.30 -16.21 11.52
CA ILE A 242 9.33 -17.15 11.11
C ILE A 242 9.23 -17.42 9.60
N VAL A 243 10.32 -17.14 8.89
CA VAL A 243 10.50 -17.36 7.45
C VAL A 243 11.46 -18.51 7.23
N ALA A 244 10.98 -19.60 6.61
CA ALA A 244 11.79 -20.74 6.24
C ALA A 244 12.51 -20.50 4.90
N VAL A 245 13.84 -20.48 4.94
CA VAL A 245 14.70 -20.39 3.75
C VAL A 245 15.15 -21.80 3.38
N LEU A 246 14.47 -22.40 2.41
CA LEU A 246 14.77 -23.73 1.87
C LEU A 246 15.75 -23.57 0.71
N ASP A 247 17.06 -23.72 0.96
CA ASP A 247 18.08 -23.46 -0.07
C ASP A 247 19.38 -24.27 0.14
N THR A 248 20.55 -23.79 -0.29
CA THR A 248 21.88 -24.44 -0.12
C THR A 248 22.43 -24.43 1.31
N GLY A 249 21.59 -24.04 2.28
CA GLY A 249 21.97 -23.68 3.65
C GLY A 249 22.13 -22.17 3.82
N VAL A 250 22.37 -21.72 5.05
CA VAL A 250 22.57 -20.30 5.39
C VAL A 250 23.83 -20.17 6.23
N ARG A 251 24.67 -19.17 5.96
CA ARG A 251 25.74 -18.78 6.90
C ARG A 251 25.11 -18.04 8.09
N TYR A 252 24.43 -18.78 8.95
CA TYR A 252 23.71 -18.26 10.12
C TYR A 252 24.60 -17.45 11.07
N TYR A 253 25.91 -17.71 11.05
CA TYR A 253 26.94 -16.99 11.80
C TYR A 253 27.62 -15.83 11.06
N HIS A 254 27.06 -15.37 9.93
CA HIS A 254 27.42 -14.08 9.33
C HIS A 254 26.92 -12.97 10.26
N ARG A 255 27.74 -11.99 10.63
CA ARG A 255 27.38 -11.04 11.71
C ARG A 255 26.16 -10.17 11.43
N ASP A 256 25.80 -10.03 10.16
CA ASP A 256 24.64 -9.27 9.69
C ASP A 256 23.32 -10.08 9.76
N LEU A 257 23.41 -11.38 10.03
CA LEU A 257 22.29 -12.29 10.29
C LEU A 257 22.31 -12.79 11.74
N GLY A 258 23.47 -13.24 12.22
CA GLY A 258 23.66 -13.82 13.54
C GLY A 258 24.08 -12.85 14.65
N GLY A 259 24.32 -11.57 14.33
CA GLY A 259 24.73 -10.55 15.30
C GLY A 259 26.24 -10.50 15.58
N ALA A 260 26.66 -9.47 16.31
CA ALA A 260 28.05 -9.04 16.51
C ALA A 260 29.04 -10.14 16.96
N ASP A 261 28.62 -11.04 17.86
CA ASP A 261 29.47 -12.07 18.47
C ASP A 261 29.59 -13.36 17.62
N ALA A 262 28.72 -13.51 16.61
CA ALA A 262 28.73 -14.64 15.70
C ALA A 262 29.93 -14.58 14.76
N SER A 263 30.55 -15.73 14.47
CA SER A 263 31.64 -15.81 13.50
C SER A 263 31.94 -17.25 13.11
N SER A 264 32.75 -17.43 12.07
CA SER A 264 33.29 -18.73 11.64
C SER A 264 34.01 -19.52 12.74
N THR A 265 34.54 -18.86 13.77
CA THR A 265 35.16 -19.49 14.95
C THR A 265 34.27 -19.52 16.19
N ASN A 266 33.07 -18.94 16.11
CA ASN A 266 32.09 -18.88 17.20
C ASN A 266 30.65 -18.95 16.63
N PRO A 267 30.29 -19.99 15.84
CA PRO A 267 29.00 -20.01 15.15
C PRO A 267 27.82 -20.15 16.12
N THR A 268 28.04 -20.75 17.29
CA THR A 268 27.06 -20.92 18.36
C THR A 268 26.67 -19.62 19.08
N ALA A 269 27.35 -18.50 18.84
CA ALA A 269 26.96 -17.18 19.37
C ALA A 269 25.96 -16.41 18.48
N THR A 270 25.47 -17.04 17.41
CA THR A 270 24.33 -16.56 16.62
C THR A 270 23.13 -16.29 17.52
N ALA A 271 22.69 -15.02 17.57
CA ALA A 271 21.51 -14.53 18.29
C ALA A 271 20.81 -13.34 17.60
N GLY A 272 21.20 -13.02 16.36
CA GLY A 272 20.56 -12.02 15.49
C GLY A 272 19.18 -12.45 14.97
N ASN A 273 18.85 -12.07 13.73
CA ASN A 273 17.58 -12.41 13.06
C ASN A 273 17.51 -13.89 12.57
N ILE A 274 18.37 -14.78 13.06
CA ILE A 274 18.24 -16.22 12.82
C ILE A 274 17.22 -16.81 13.80
N TRP A 275 16.29 -17.61 13.31
CA TRP A 275 15.36 -18.35 14.17
C TRP A 275 16.13 -19.33 15.08
N ILE A 276 15.76 -19.37 16.36
CA ILE A 276 16.40 -20.22 17.37
C ILE A 276 15.39 -21.22 17.92
N ASN A 277 15.64 -22.53 17.77
CA ASN A 277 14.90 -23.52 18.56
C ASN A 277 15.37 -23.42 20.03
N THR A 278 14.57 -22.76 20.86
CA THR A 278 14.96 -22.48 22.25
C THR A 278 14.98 -23.70 23.17
N ALA A 279 14.41 -24.84 22.76
CA ALA A 279 14.58 -26.12 23.45
C ALA A 279 16.03 -26.60 23.27
N GLU A 280 16.39 -26.99 22.05
CA GLU A 280 17.73 -27.45 21.65
C GLU A 280 18.84 -26.48 22.06
N LYS A 281 18.62 -25.17 21.88
CA LYS A 281 19.62 -24.14 22.23
C LYS A 281 20.01 -24.12 23.71
N ASN A 282 19.11 -24.58 24.58
CA ASN A 282 19.32 -24.69 26.04
C ASN A 282 19.37 -26.16 26.50
N GLY A 283 19.39 -27.11 25.55
CA GLY A 283 19.26 -28.54 25.77
C GLY A 283 20.57 -29.26 26.07
N THR A 284 20.58 -30.56 25.76
CA THR A 284 21.62 -31.52 26.13
C THR A 284 22.31 -32.06 24.87
N ALA A 285 23.38 -31.39 24.44
CA ALA A 285 24.15 -31.72 23.23
C ALA A 285 24.20 -33.24 22.88
N GLY A 286 23.61 -33.60 21.75
CA GLY A 286 23.40 -34.98 21.28
C GLY A 286 22.04 -35.59 21.67
N VAL A 287 21.05 -34.77 21.99
CA VAL A 287 19.66 -35.14 22.31
C VAL A 287 18.70 -34.34 21.41
N ASP A 288 17.52 -34.91 21.17
CA ASP A 288 16.34 -34.27 20.59
C ASP A 288 15.46 -33.89 21.81
N ASP A 289 15.60 -32.65 22.30
CA ASP A 289 15.05 -32.21 23.59
C ASP A 289 13.57 -31.75 23.48
N ASP A 290 13.13 -31.27 22.31
CA ASP A 290 11.69 -31.02 22.04
C ASP A 290 10.92 -32.26 21.51
N SER A 291 11.62 -33.32 21.10
CA SER A 291 11.08 -34.55 20.50
C SER A 291 10.45 -34.37 19.10
N ASN A 292 10.95 -33.42 18.30
CA ASN A 292 10.51 -33.18 16.93
C ASN A 292 11.07 -34.22 15.91
N GLY A 293 12.06 -35.02 16.31
CA GLY A 293 12.70 -36.06 15.49
C GLY A 293 14.06 -35.66 14.90
N PHE A 294 14.55 -34.46 15.20
CA PHE A 294 15.81 -33.89 14.75
C PHE A 294 16.65 -33.55 16.00
N VAL A 295 17.94 -33.91 16.00
CA VAL A 295 18.81 -33.76 17.18
C VAL A 295 19.55 -32.43 17.11
N ASP A 296 19.57 -31.67 18.21
CA ASP A 296 20.29 -30.39 18.35
C ASP A 296 19.92 -29.33 17.28
N ASP A 297 18.70 -29.28 16.74
CA ASP A 297 18.29 -28.48 15.55
C ASP A 297 18.13 -26.95 15.77
N TRP A 298 19.01 -26.35 16.58
CA TRP A 298 18.87 -25.02 17.17
C TRP A 298 18.79 -23.79 16.22
N VAL A 299 19.01 -23.94 14.91
CA VAL A 299 18.82 -22.89 13.86
C VAL A 299 17.94 -23.34 12.68
N GLY A 300 17.48 -24.58 12.68
CA GLY A 300 17.10 -25.31 11.47
C GLY A 300 17.97 -26.54 11.28
N TYR A 301 17.88 -27.17 10.11
CA TYR A 301 18.42 -28.52 9.88
C TYR A 301 18.94 -28.74 8.44
N ASP A 302 19.93 -29.62 8.30
CA ASP A 302 20.48 -30.08 7.04
C ASP A 302 19.91 -31.43 6.62
N PHE A 303 19.23 -31.46 5.47
CA PHE A 303 18.60 -32.65 4.91
C PHE A 303 19.53 -33.42 3.94
N VAL A 304 20.75 -32.95 3.67
CA VAL A 304 21.68 -33.48 2.64
C VAL A 304 22.40 -34.77 3.09
N SER A 305 21.62 -35.81 3.30
CA SER A 305 22.04 -37.18 3.62
C SER A 305 22.84 -37.90 2.52
N ALA A 306 22.92 -37.34 1.30
CA ALA A 306 23.67 -37.89 0.18
C ALA A 306 23.85 -36.87 -0.96
N ALA A 307 25.01 -36.94 -1.62
CA ALA A 307 25.36 -36.09 -2.74
C ALA A 307 24.43 -36.29 -3.95
N ILE A 308 23.86 -35.18 -4.42
CA ILE A 308 22.94 -35.07 -5.55
C ILE A 308 23.72 -35.24 -6.88
N ALA A 309 24.97 -34.76 -6.89
CA ALA A 309 25.90 -34.83 -8.00
C ALA A 309 27.34 -34.95 -7.47
N THR A 310 28.35 -34.44 -8.19
CA THR A 310 29.72 -34.32 -7.68
C THR A 310 29.77 -33.29 -6.55
N CYS A 311 29.75 -33.75 -5.29
CA CYS A 311 29.98 -32.92 -4.10
C CYS A 311 31.25 -32.08 -4.24
N TYR A 312 31.22 -30.80 -3.84
CA TYR A 312 32.37 -29.92 -3.99
C TYR A 312 33.49 -30.28 -2.99
N THR A 313 34.74 -29.91 -3.29
CA THR A 313 35.87 -30.25 -2.40
C THR A 313 35.81 -29.41 -1.12
N GLY A 314 35.48 -30.05 0.00
CA GLY A 314 35.37 -29.42 1.32
C GLY A 314 33.95 -29.11 1.78
N GLU A 315 32.94 -29.45 0.96
CA GLU A 315 31.52 -29.39 1.34
C GLU A 315 31.09 -30.70 2.02
N ASP A 316 30.12 -30.64 2.94
CA ASP A 316 29.41 -31.86 3.37
C ASP A 316 28.20 -32.12 2.46
N CYS A 317 28.13 -33.35 1.95
CA CYS A 317 27.03 -33.88 1.15
C CYS A 317 26.71 -35.33 1.57
N THR A 318 26.96 -35.69 2.83
CA THR A 318 27.09 -37.08 3.28
C THR A 318 26.32 -37.44 4.56
N THR A 319 25.96 -36.44 5.37
CA THR A 319 25.19 -36.61 6.60
C THR A 319 24.09 -35.56 6.64
N ALA A 320 22.90 -35.95 7.08
CA ALA A 320 21.85 -35.02 7.45
C ALA A 320 21.97 -34.77 8.96
N ASP A 321 22.23 -33.53 9.36
CA ASP A 321 22.53 -33.13 10.74
C ASP A 321 22.07 -31.68 11.04
N ASN A 322 22.48 -31.14 12.19
CA ASN A 322 22.04 -29.86 12.71
C ASN A 322 22.88 -28.65 12.27
N ASP A 323 23.73 -28.79 11.25
CA ASP A 323 24.59 -27.72 10.76
C ASP A 323 24.21 -27.26 9.34
N PRO A 324 23.07 -26.55 9.16
CA PRO A 324 22.56 -26.11 7.85
C PRO A 324 23.38 -24.95 7.24
N ARG A 325 24.70 -24.96 7.42
CA ARG A 325 25.62 -23.95 6.91
C ARG A 325 25.64 -23.97 5.39
N ASP A 326 25.58 -22.77 4.81
CA ASP A 326 25.77 -22.61 3.37
C ASP A 326 27.21 -22.93 2.96
N PHE A 327 27.37 -23.52 1.79
CA PHE A 327 28.65 -23.64 1.10
C PHE A 327 28.66 -22.83 -0.21
N ASN A 328 27.55 -22.84 -0.96
CA ASN A 328 27.43 -22.21 -2.29
C ASN A 328 27.28 -20.68 -2.23
N GLY A 329 26.67 -20.17 -1.15
CA GLY A 329 26.43 -18.74 -0.90
C GLY A 329 25.07 -18.23 -1.36
N HIS A 330 24.32 -19.01 -2.15
CA HIS A 330 23.01 -18.65 -2.68
C HIS A 330 21.93 -18.57 -1.58
N GLY A 331 21.88 -19.55 -0.67
CA GLY A 331 20.94 -19.54 0.46
C GLY A 331 21.25 -18.43 1.48
N THR A 332 22.52 -18.11 1.70
CA THR A 332 22.93 -16.92 2.47
C THR A 332 22.48 -15.61 1.81
N HIS A 333 22.49 -15.54 0.48
CA HIS A 333 22.00 -14.38 -0.27
C HIS A 333 20.50 -14.20 -0.10
N CYS A 334 19.74 -15.30 -0.20
CA CYS A 334 18.30 -15.31 0.06
C CYS A 334 17.97 -14.94 1.51
N ALA A 335 18.71 -15.46 2.49
CA ALA A 335 18.53 -15.16 3.92
C ALA A 335 18.74 -13.66 4.24
N GLY A 336 19.78 -13.03 3.68
CA GLY A 336 20.01 -11.59 3.85
C GLY A 336 18.90 -10.73 3.24
N ILE A 337 18.31 -11.14 2.11
CA ILE A 337 17.17 -10.43 1.50
C ILE A 337 15.91 -10.54 2.37
N VAL A 338 15.73 -11.64 3.10
CA VAL A 338 14.60 -11.80 4.04
C VAL A 338 14.77 -10.95 5.30
N GLY A 339 15.94 -11.03 5.95
CA GLY A 339 16.08 -10.64 7.35
C GLY A 339 17.49 -10.22 7.81
N ALA A 340 18.33 -9.63 6.95
CA ALA A 340 19.54 -8.94 7.44
C ALA A 340 19.20 -7.82 8.46
N LEU A 341 20.06 -7.65 9.47
CA LEU A 341 19.87 -6.76 10.62
C LEU A 341 19.94 -5.27 10.24
N ASN A 342 18.80 -4.58 10.19
CA ASN A 342 18.73 -3.18 9.77
C ASN A 342 19.37 -2.20 10.78
N ASN A 343 19.93 -1.10 10.27
CA ASN A 343 20.46 0.04 11.03
C ASN A 343 21.44 -0.40 12.14
N ASN A 344 22.34 -1.31 11.76
CA ASN A 344 23.39 -1.88 12.58
C ASN A 344 24.77 -1.28 12.22
N GLY A 345 24.88 -0.48 11.16
CA GLY A 345 26.13 0.13 10.70
C GLY A 345 27.12 -0.89 10.12
N TYR A 346 26.61 -2.05 9.70
CA TYR A 346 27.32 -3.18 9.11
C TYR A 346 26.74 -3.48 7.72
N ALA A 347 26.53 -4.73 7.28
CA ALA A 347 26.57 -5.04 5.85
C ALA A 347 25.38 -4.48 5.03
N VAL A 348 24.17 -5.03 5.17
CA VAL A 348 22.99 -4.74 4.34
C VAL A 348 21.70 -4.71 5.18
N ALA A 349 20.69 -3.99 4.68
CA ALA A 349 19.34 -3.97 5.24
C ALA A 349 18.40 -4.98 4.54
N SER A 350 17.21 -5.19 5.09
CA SER A 350 16.17 -6.08 4.57
C SER A 350 14.75 -5.62 4.97
N PRO A 351 13.67 -6.08 4.28
CA PRO A 351 12.31 -5.61 4.51
C PRO A 351 11.82 -5.84 5.96
N ALA A 352 12.20 -6.96 6.58
CA ALA A 352 11.79 -7.35 7.93
C ALA A 352 13.00 -7.50 8.88
N GLY A 353 14.00 -6.65 8.70
CA GLY A 353 15.30 -6.72 9.38
C GLY A 353 15.34 -6.25 10.83
N GLY A 354 14.22 -5.82 11.40
CA GLY A 354 14.19 -5.12 12.70
C GLY A 354 14.61 -3.66 12.54
N TYR A 355 15.03 -2.99 13.62
CA TYR A 355 15.64 -1.66 13.49
C TYR A 355 16.63 -1.36 14.62
N GLY A 356 17.91 -1.57 14.34
CA GLY A 356 19.01 -1.39 15.28
C GLY A 356 19.22 0.05 15.75
N ASN A 357 20.12 0.22 16.73
CA ASN A 357 20.44 1.51 17.33
C ASN A 357 21.54 2.31 16.58
N GLY A 358 21.82 1.95 15.33
CA GLY A 358 22.92 2.48 14.51
C GLY A 358 24.28 1.80 14.76
N THR A 359 24.33 0.72 15.56
CA THR A 359 25.57 -0.03 15.84
C THR A 359 25.34 -1.55 15.87
N LEU A 360 26.39 -2.32 15.54
CA LEU A 360 26.31 -3.76 15.39
C LEU A 360 26.15 -4.44 16.75
N VAL A 361 24.93 -4.91 17.02
CA VAL A 361 24.50 -5.56 18.26
C VAL A 361 24.57 -7.09 18.16
N ALA A 362 24.62 -7.76 19.31
CA ALA A 362 24.65 -9.23 19.38
C ALA A 362 23.29 -9.90 19.11
N THR A 363 22.19 -9.16 19.24
CA THR A 363 20.81 -9.67 19.16
C THR A 363 19.99 -8.93 18.12
N GLY A 364 19.06 -9.64 17.46
CA GLY A 364 18.13 -9.07 16.48
C GLY A 364 16.72 -8.84 17.03
N ASP A 365 15.97 -7.98 16.36
CA ASP A 365 14.55 -7.71 16.58
C ASP A 365 13.70 -7.78 15.29
N GLY A 366 14.27 -8.28 14.19
CA GLY A 366 13.57 -8.57 12.94
C GLY A 366 12.94 -9.95 12.90
N CYS A 367 12.45 -10.36 11.72
CA CYS A 367 11.85 -11.67 11.51
C CYS A 367 12.85 -12.83 11.70
N GLY A 368 12.36 -13.99 12.15
CA GLY A 368 13.19 -15.16 12.41
C GLY A 368 13.47 -15.97 11.14
N VAL A 369 14.70 -15.91 10.62
CA VAL A 369 15.15 -16.70 9.47
C VAL A 369 15.50 -18.13 9.89
N MET A 370 14.67 -19.10 9.52
CA MET A 370 14.89 -20.53 9.76
C MET A 370 15.71 -21.14 8.62
N CYS A 371 16.86 -21.73 8.97
CA CYS A 371 17.90 -22.15 8.02
C CYS A 371 17.71 -23.62 7.59
N LEU A 372 17.18 -23.87 6.38
CA LEU A 372 16.89 -25.24 5.91
C LEU A 372 17.76 -25.59 4.71
N ARG A 373 18.79 -26.43 4.92
CA ARG A 373 19.67 -26.90 3.85
C ARG A 373 19.03 -28.09 3.15
N VAL A 374 18.52 -27.85 1.94
CA VAL A 374 17.84 -28.85 1.08
C VAL A 374 18.63 -29.15 -0.20
N GLY A 375 19.84 -28.61 -0.28
CA GLY A 375 20.70 -28.66 -1.44
C GLY A 375 22.17 -28.38 -1.12
N HIS A 376 23.03 -28.68 -2.07
CA HIS A 376 24.48 -28.54 -1.94
C HIS A 376 25.10 -28.08 -3.27
N SER A 377 26.37 -27.66 -3.23
CA SER A 377 27.13 -27.19 -4.37
C SER A 377 27.72 -28.34 -5.21
N ALA A 378 27.68 -28.21 -6.53
CA ALA A 378 28.30 -29.18 -7.43
C ALA A 378 28.81 -28.54 -8.73
N LEU A 379 29.65 -29.30 -9.44
CA LEU A 379 30.22 -28.86 -10.71
C LEU A 379 29.30 -29.18 -11.90
N SER A 380 28.75 -28.14 -12.53
CA SER A 380 28.17 -28.20 -13.87
C SER A 380 29.25 -27.85 -14.90
N GLY A 381 29.94 -28.87 -15.41
CA GLY A 381 31.11 -28.71 -16.27
C GLY A 381 32.28 -28.09 -15.50
N ALA A 382 32.56 -26.80 -15.73
CA ALA A 382 33.60 -26.04 -15.03
C ALA A 382 33.03 -24.93 -14.12
N SER A 383 31.71 -24.82 -14.03
CA SER A 383 31.02 -23.85 -13.17
C SER A 383 30.47 -24.53 -11.93
N GLU A 384 30.58 -23.85 -10.79
CA GLU A 384 29.90 -24.22 -9.55
C GLU A 384 28.43 -23.78 -9.61
N VAL A 385 27.52 -24.65 -9.17
CA VAL A 385 26.07 -24.39 -9.08
C VAL A 385 25.47 -25.12 -7.88
N GLY A 386 24.47 -24.52 -7.24
CA GLY A 386 23.65 -25.21 -6.23
C GLY A 386 22.65 -26.16 -6.88
N TYR A 387 22.46 -27.34 -6.30
CA TYR A 387 21.36 -28.26 -6.60
C TYR A 387 20.55 -28.56 -5.35
N VAL A 388 19.23 -28.59 -5.45
CA VAL A 388 18.30 -29.04 -4.41
C VAL A 388 17.72 -30.42 -4.73
N ARG A 389 17.20 -31.13 -3.74
CA ARG A 389 16.51 -32.42 -3.92
C ARG A 389 15.06 -32.32 -3.46
N MET A 390 14.11 -32.73 -4.30
CA MET A 390 12.67 -32.56 -4.04
C MET A 390 12.18 -33.29 -2.78
N ASP A 391 12.81 -34.38 -2.39
CA ASP A 391 12.55 -35.11 -1.15
C ASP A 391 13.13 -34.41 0.09
N TYR A 392 14.25 -33.70 -0.06
CA TYR A 392 14.78 -32.81 0.98
C TYR A 392 13.88 -31.57 1.13
N CYS A 393 13.48 -30.94 0.01
CA CYS A 393 12.53 -29.83 0.01
C CYS A 393 11.18 -30.20 0.64
N ALA A 394 10.66 -31.40 0.35
CA ALA A 394 9.42 -31.90 0.94
C ALA A 394 9.54 -32.09 2.46
N SER A 395 10.64 -32.68 2.92
CA SER A 395 10.93 -32.88 4.35
C SER A 395 11.09 -31.55 5.09
N ALA A 396 11.79 -30.59 4.47
CA ALA A 396 11.99 -29.25 5.02
C ALA A 396 10.71 -28.42 5.10
N LEU A 397 9.78 -28.52 4.15
CA LEU A 397 8.46 -27.88 4.25
C LEU A 397 7.65 -28.45 5.43
N GLN A 398 7.70 -29.77 5.66
CA GLN A 398 7.04 -30.38 6.83
C GLN A 398 7.67 -29.90 8.15
N TYR A 399 9.00 -29.93 8.24
CA TYR A 399 9.76 -29.41 9.38
C TYR A 399 9.40 -27.94 9.67
N ALA A 400 9.39 -27.09 8.64
CA ALA A 400 9.08 -25.67 8.75
C ALA A 400 7.68 -25.42 9.34
N ALA A 401 6.66 -26.13 8.84
CA ALA A 401 5.29 -26.03 9.35
C ALA A 401 5.19 -26.42 10.84
N ASN A 402 5.87 -27.51 11.21
CA ASN A 402 5.90 -28.03 12.59
C ASN A 402 6.58 -27.05 13.55
N ASN A 403 7.76 -26.54 13.18
CA ASN A 403 8.54 -25.57 13.96
C ASN A 403 8.08 -24.11 13.79
N GLY A 404 6.81 -23.91 13.45
CA GLY A 404 6.12 -22.62 13.55
C GLY A 404 6.29 -21.65 12.37
N ALA A 405 7.06 -21.99 11.34
CA ALA A 405 7.19 -21.15 10.15
C ALA A 405 5.85 -21.03 9.41
N ARG A 406 5.49 -19.81 8.98
CA ARG A 406 4.28 -19.52 8.20
C ARG A 406 4.56 -18.84 6.87
N ILE A 407 5.83 -18.59 6.56
CA ILE A 407 6.30 -18.17 5.24
C ILE A 407 7.44 -19.10 4.85
N ALA A 408 7.43 -19.59 3.61
CA ALA A 408 8.53 -20.35 3.02
C ALA A 408 8.97 -19.68 1.71
N THR A 409 10.27 -19.51 1.51
CA THR A 409 10.85 -19.04 0.24
C THR A 409 11.58 -20.18 -0.47
N CYS A 410 11.29 -20.36 -1.75
CA CYS A 410 11.75 -21.48 -2.58
C CYS A 410 12.44 -20.95 -3.86
N SER A 411 13.71 -20.58 -3.73
CA SER A 411 14.52 -19.92 -4.77
C SER A 411 15.11 -20.88 -5.82
N TRP A 412 14.43 -21.98 -6.10
CA TRP A 412 14.88 -23.11 -6.92
C TRP A 412 13.77 -23.66 -7.86
N GLY A 413 14.16 -24.48 -8.83
CA GLY A 413 13.23 -25.12 -9.79
C GLY A 413 12.63 -26.43 -9.27
N SER A 414 11.37 -26.71 -9.57
CA SER A 414 10.62 -27.85 -8.99
C SER A 414 10.09 -28.88 -10.01
N SER A 415 9.73 -30.07 -9.51
CA SER A 415 9.03 -31.12 -10.26
C SER A 415 8.11 -31.92 -9.33
N ASN A 416 7.05 -32.54 -9.84
CA ASN A 416 6.18 -33.40 -9.00
C ASN A 416 6.86 -34.74 -8.67
N SER A 417 7.82 -34.70 -7.76
CA SER A 417 8.58 -35.84 -7.25
C SER A 417 8.99 -35.60 -5.79
N GLY A 418 9.62 -36.59 -5.15
CA GLY A 418 10.07 -36.49 -3.75
C GLY A 418 8.99 -36.32 -2.68
N GLY A 419 7.71 -36.27 -3.05
CA GLY A 419 6.60 -35.97 -2.15
C GLY A 419 6.24 -34.47 -2.05
N ILE A 420 6.86 -33.61 -2.87
CA ILE A 420 6.72 -32.14 -2.75
C ILE A 420 5.28 -31.64 -2.81
N ALA A 421 4.40 -32.32 -3.55
CA ALA A 421 2.97 -32.00 -3.61
C ALA A 421 2.32 -32.04 -2.21
N ALA A 422 2.42 -33.18 -1.52
CA ALA A 422 1.85 -33.37 -0.18
C ALA A 422 2.52 -32.47 0.87
N ALA A 423 3.79 -32.11 0.68
CA ALA A 423 4.49 -31.18 1.56
C ALA A 423 4.02 -29.72 1.38
N CYS A 424 3.70 -29.30 0.16
CA CYS A 424 3.02 -28.03 -0.08
C CYS A 424 1.63 -28.04 0.57
N ASP A 425 0.84 -29.09 0.32
CA ASP A 425 -0.50 -29.26 0.90
C ASP A 425 -0.44 -29.16 2.44
N TYR A 426 0.56 -29.80 3.08
CA TYR A 426 0.77 -29.77 4.53
C TYR A 426 1.15 -28.38 5.06
N PHE A 427 2.11 -27.69 4.42
CA PHE A 427 2.54 -26.36 4.85
C PHE A 427 1.42 -25.31 4.69
N ILE A 428 0.65 -25.40 3.60
CA ILE A 428 -0.51 -24.52 3.33
C ILE A 428 -1.65 -24.82 4.32
N ALA A 429 -1.90 -26.08 4.66
CA ALA A 429 -2.87 -26.49 5.68
C ALA A 429 -2.46 -26.10 7.10
N ALA A 430 -1.16 -26.02 7.40
CA ALA A 430 -0.64 -25.44 8.65
C ALA A 430 -0.80 -23.89 8.71
N GLY A 431 -1.34 -23.27 7.67
CA GLY A 431 -1.57 -21.83 7.56
C GLY A 431 -0.42 -21.06 6.91
N GLY A 432 0.47 -21.72 6.17
CA GLY A 432 1.64 -21.10 5.56
C GLY A 432 1.44 -20.51 4.15
N LEU A 433 2.29 -19.53 3.81
CA LEU A 433 2.49 -18.95 2.47
C LEU A 433 3.76 -19.53 1.84
N ILE A 434 3.69 -20.04 0.61
CA ILE A 434 4.86 -20.51 -0.14
C ILE A 434 5.13 -19.54 -1.29
N PHE A 435 6.26 -18.84 -1.25
CA PHE A 435 6.76 -18.01 -2.33
C PHE A 435 7.80 -18.78 -3.15
N LYS A 436 7.65 -18.76 -4.47
CA LYS A 436 8.38 -19.63 -5.40
C LYS A 436 8.97 -18.83 -6.55
N ALA A 437 10.24 -19.04 -6.85
CA ALA A 437 10.90 -18.39 -7.99
C ALA A 437 10.29 -18.86 -9.32
N ALA A 438 9.83 -17.92 -10.15
CA ALA A 438 9.26 -18.22 -11.48
C ALA A 438 10.27 -18.87 -12.45
N GLY A 439 11.57 -18.68 -12.21
CA GLY A 439 12.66 -19.31 -12.95
C GLY A 439 13.40 -18.35 -13.89
N ASN A 440 14.62 -18.74 -14.26
CA ASN A 440 15.59 -17.88 -14.97
C ASN A 440 15.81 -18.37 -16.42
N SER A 441 14.74 -18.72 -17.14
CA SER A 441 14.82 -19.35 -18.49
C SER A 441 14.00 -18.64 -19.58
N ASN A 442 13.58 -17.39 -19.35
CA ASN A 442 12.94 -16.50 -20.33
C ASN A 442 11.85 -17.15 -21.20
N ASN A 443 10.94 -17.89 -20.57
CA ASN A 443 9.83 -18.58 -21.24
C ASN A 443 8.58 -18.60 -20.35
N SER A 444 7.48 -19.12 -20.90
CA SER A 444 6.17 -19.16 -20.25
C SER A 444 5.72 -20.54 -19.75
N THR A 445 6.65 -21.48 -19.60
CA THR A 445 6.37 -22.81 -19.02
C THR A 445 6.60 -22.76 -17.51
N ALA A 446 5.52 -22.84 -16.74
CA ALA A 446 5.58 -23.03 -15.29
C ALA A 446 6.29 -24.35 -14.93
N ASP A 447 7.08 -24.35 -13.85
CA ASP A 447 7.47 -25.61 -13.20
C ASP A 447 6.35 -26.13 -12.28
N TYR A 448 6.50 -27.30 -11.67
CA TYR A 448 5.37 -27.95 -10.99
C TYR A 448 4.72 -27.11 -9.89
N MET A 449 5.52 -26.48 -9.03
CA MET A 449 5.03 -25.60 -7.96
C MET A 449 4.49 -24.29 -8.53
N CYS A 450 5.14 -23.71 -9.56
CA CYS A 450 4.62 -22.51 -10.23
C CYS A 450 3.31 -22.76 -11.00
N ALA A 451 2.93 -24.02 -11.22
CA ALA A 451 1.68 -24.42 -11.85
C ALA A 451 0.56 -24.75 -10.83
N ARG A 452 0.80 -24.53 -9.52
CA ARG A 452 -0.22 -24.67 -8.47
C ARG A 452 -0.84 -23.31 -8.15
N THR A 453 -2.16 -23.27 -7.99
CA THR A 453 -2.93 -22.06 -7.64
C THR A 453 -2.86 -21.68 -6.14
N ASP A 454 -2.01 -22.35 -5.36
CA ASP A 454 -1.84 -22.14 -3.92
C ASP A 454 -0.37 -21.96 -3.52
N VAL A 455 0.51 -21.75 -4.50
CA VAL A 455 1.94 -21.42 -4.34
C VAL A 455 2.23 -20.20 -5.21
N TYR A 456 2.78 -19.14 -4.61
CA TYR A 456 2.85 -17.82 -5.23
C TYR A 456 4.15 -17.64 -6.03
N SER A 457 4.01 -17.55 -7.34
CA SER A 457 5.09 -17.45 -8.33
C SER A 457 5.60 -16.01 -8.46
N VAL A 458 6.88 -15.80 -8.17
CA VAL A 458 7.52 -14.48 -8.17
C VAL A 458 8.42 -14.30 -9.40
N ALA A 459 8.09 -13.31 -10.24
CA ALA A 459 8.93 -12.85 -11.35
C ALA A 459 9.94 -11.77 -10.93
N ALA A 460 10.98 -11.56 -11.74
CA ALA A 460 12.05 -10.59 -11.47
C ALA A 460 11.95 -9.33 -12.35
N THR A 461 12.08 -8.14 -11.75
CA THR A 461 12.31 -6.86 -12.44
C THR A 461 13.75 -6.36 -12.29
N ASP A 462 14.16 -5.44 -13.17
CA ASP A 462 15.34 -4.58 -13.00
C ASP A 462 14.98 -3.21 -12.42
N SER A 463 16.00 -2.37 -12.18
CA SER A 463 15.82 -1.05 -11.54
C SER A 463 15.09 -0.01 -12.41
N SER A 464 14.63 -0.37 -13.61
CA SER A 464 13.75 0.44 -14.44
C SER A 464 12.30 -0.08 -14.43
N ASP A 465 12.00 -1.09 -13.61
CA ASP A 465 10.78 -1.91 -13.61
C ASP A 465 10.48 -2.62 -14.93
N VAL A 466 11.52 -2.86 -15.73
CA VAL A 466 11.43 -3.77 -16.86
C VAL A 466 11.65 -5.20 -16.34
N ARG A 467 10.86 -6.15 -16.85
CA ARG A 467 11.03 -7.58 -16.59
C ARG A 467 12.47 -7.97 -16.89
N ALA A 468 13.16 -8.53 -15.90
CA ALA A 468 14.50 -9.03 -16.05
C ALA A 468 14.55 -10.03 -17.22
N SER A 469 15.51 -9.85 -18.14
CA SER A 469 15.53 -10.55 -19.43
C SER A 469 15.62 -12.08 -19.33
N PHE A 470 16.08 -12.61 -18.19
CA PHE A 470 16.09 -14.04 -17.87
C PHE A 470 14.79 -14.56 -17.22
N SER A 471 13.95 -13.70 -16.63
CA SER A 471 12.77 -14.13 -15.88
C SER A 471 11.81 -14.92 -16.76
N SER A 472 11.30 -16.04 -16.28
CA SER A 472 10.07 -16.63 -16.80
C SER A 472 8.87 -15.69 -16.55
N TYR A 473 7.80 -15.87 -17.32
CA TYR A 473 6.63 -14.98 -17.34
C TYR A 473 5.37 -15.73 -17.79
N GLY A 474 4.19 -15.34 -17.36
CA GLY A 474 2.93 -15.94 -17.82
C GLY A 474 1.75 -15.61 -16.90
N THR A 475 0.54 -16.01 -17.30
CA THR A 475 -0.70 -15.85 -16.50
C THR A 475 -0.73 -16.74 -15.24
N TRP A 476 0.39 -17.37 -14.90
CA TRP A 476 0.65 -18.17 -13.70
C TRP A 476 1.67 -17.51 -12.77
N VAL A 477 2.23 -16.35 -13.16
CA VAL A 477 2.98 -15.48 -12.25
C VAL A 477 1.98 -14.69 -11.43
N ASP A 478 2.13 -14.67 -10.11
CA ASP A 478 1.21 -14.03 -9.19
C ASP A 478 1.64 -12.61 -8.82
N ILE A 479 2.96 -12.35 -8.77
CA ILE A 479 3.56 -11.05 -8.46
C ILE A 479 4.98 -10.92 -9.03
N ALA A 480 5.49 -9.70 -9.17
CA ALA A 480 6.87 -9.41 -9.54
C ALA A 480 7.60 -8.67 -8.41
N ALA A 481 8.93 -8.78 -8.36
CA ALA A 481 9.76 -8.01 -7.43
C ALA A 481 11.18 -7.76 -7.99
N PRO A 482 11.90 -6.75 -7.48
CA PRO A 482 13.31 -6.52 -7.80
C PRO A 482 14.18 -7.79 -7.76
N GLY A 483 14.83 -8.12 -8.89
CA GLY A 483 15.60 -9.35 -9.05
C GLY A 483 16.89 -9.22 -9.86
N VAL A 484 17.36 -8.00 -10.15
CA VAL A 484 18.61 -7.74 -10.88
C VAL A 484 19.60 -6.93 -10.04
N SER A 485 20.86 -7.35 -10.01
CA SER A 485 21.95 -6.71 -9.24
C SER A 485 21.63 -6.52 -7.75
N ILE A 486 20.82 -7.40 -7.16
CA ILE A 486 20.37 -7.36 -5.76
C ILE A 486 21.55 -7.65 -4.84
N ASN A 487 21.87 -6.70 -3.97
CA ASN A 487 23.03 -6.76 -3.08
C ASN A 487 22.62 -7.27 -1.69
N SER A 488 23.23 -8.38 -1.23
CA SER A 488 22.87 -9.06 0.03
C SER A 488 24.08 -9.81 0.64
N THR A 489 23.94 -10.30 1.87
CA THR A 489 24.92 -11.16 2.56
C THR A 489 25.28 -12.39 1.72
N TYR A 490 26.52 -12.88 1.77
CA TYR A 490 26.94 -14.01 0.93
C TYR A 490 27.96 -14.89 1.67
N HIS A 491 27.99 -16.19 1.35
CA HIS A 491 29.07 -17.07 1.78
C HIS A 491 30.02 -17.42 0.64
N ASN A 492 31.28 -17.03 0.79
CA ASN A 492 32.36 -17.43 -0.11
C ASN A 492 33.19 -18.52 0.57
N HIS A 493 33.00 -19.78 0.16
CA HIS A 493 33.70 -20.95 0.73
C HIS A 493 35.23 -20.91 0.55
N ALA A 494 35.74 -20.13 -0.41
CA ALA A 494 37.19 -19.93 -0.59
C ALA A 494 37.80 -18.95 0.44
N VAL A 495 36.97 -18.19 1.16
CA VAL A 495 37.38 -17.28 2.26
C VAL A 495 36.44 -17.45 3.48
N PRO A 496 36.27 -18.68 4.00
CA PRO A 496 35.15 -19.01 4.88
C PRO A 496 35.24 -18.36 6.27
N ALA A 497 36.44 -17.87 6.63
CA ALA A 497 36.66 -17.09 7.84
C ALA A 497 35.91 -15.74 7.82
N SER A 498 35.78 -15.13 6.64
CA SER A 498 35.25 -13.76 6.45
C SER A 498 33.77 -13.74 6.14
N ASP A 499 33.11 -12.68 6.59
CA ASP A 499 31.80 -12.28 6.10
C ASP A 499 31.95 -11.63 4.72
N TYR A 500 30.91 -11.73 3.89
CA TYR A 500 30.91 -11.23 2.52
C TYR A 500 29.54 -10.68 2.12
N VAL A 501 29.52 -9.81 1.12
CA VAL A 501 28.32 -9.23 0.51
C VAL A 501 28.50 -9.33 -1.01
N ALA A 502 27.44 -9.74 -1.72
CA ALA A 502 27.48 -9.94 -3.16
C ALA A 502 26.24 -9.37 -3.84
N SER A 503 26.41 -8.92 -5.08
CA SER A 503 25.33 -8.54 -5.99
C SER A 503 25.01 -9.72 -6.90
N MET A 504 23.76 -10.20 -6.88
CA MET A 504 23.27 -11.35 -7.65
C MET A 504 22.01 -11.00 -8.45
N SER A 505 21.68 -11.80 -9.46
CA SER A 505 20.51 -11.59 -10.31
C SER A 505 19.77 -12.91 -10.55
N GLY A 506 18.46 -12.90 -10.36
CA GLY A 506 17.59 -14.06 -10.51
C GLY A 506 16.20 -13.82 -9.90
N THR A 507 15.21 -14.59 -10.35
CA THR A 507 13.93 -14.77 -9.62
C THR A 507 14.17 -15.28 -8.19
N SER A 508 15.29 -15.97 -7.97
CA SER A 508 15.85 -16.37 -6.68
C SER A 508 16.14 -15.21 -5.70
N MET A 509 16.28 -13.96 -6.19
CA MET A 509 16.47 -12.77 -5.35
C MET A 509 15.14 -12.01 -5.16
N ALA A 510 14.27 -12.03 -6.17
CA ALA A 510 12.91 -11.46 -6.09
C ALA A 510 12.02 -12.22 -5.09
N THR A 511 12.10 -13.55 -5.05
CA THR A 511 11.29 -14.42 -4.18
C THR A 511 11.50 -14.17 -2.68
N PRO A 512 12.74 -14.15 -2.12
CA PRO A 512 12.96 -13.83 -0.71
C PRO A 512 12.58 -12.38 -0.37
N LEU A 513 12.59 -11.45 -1.33
CA LEU A 513 12.15 -10.07 -1.09
C LEU A 513 10.65 -10.02 -0.79
N VAL A 514 9.83 -10.69 -1.60
CA VAL A 514 8.38 -10.86 -1.30
C VAL A 514 8.16 -11.58 0.04
N ALA A 515 8.97 -12.60 0.36
CA ALA A 515 8.86 -13.32 1.63
C ALA A 515 9.22 -12.45 2.85
N GLY A 516 10.22 -11.56 2.74
CA GLY A 516 10.56 -10.58 3.77
C GLY A 516 9.46 -9.52 3.94
N ILE A 517 8.89 -9.02 2.83
CA ILE A 517 7.76 -8.08 2.85
C ILE A 517 6.53 -8.72 3.51
N ALA A 518 6.23 -9.98 3.19
CA ALA A 518 5.17 -10.74 3.84
C ALA A 518 5.41 -10.91 5.36
N ALA A 519 6.66 -11.07 5.80
CA ALA A 519 7.00 -11.15 7.22
C ALA A 519 6.82 -9.81 7.95
N ASN A 520 7.24 -8.70 7.34
CA ASN A 520 7.01 -7.35 7.86
C ASN A 520 5.49 -7.07 7.97
N LEU A 521 4.73 -7.27 6.88
CA LEU A 521 3.28 -7.08 6.86
C LEU A 521 2.55 -7.92 7.92
N TRP A 522 2.93 -9.19 8.08
CA TRP A 522 2.34 -10.08 9.09
C TRP A 522 2.82 -9.79 10.51
N SER A 523 3.85 -8.97 10.69
CA SER A 523 4.24 -8.35 11.97
C SER A 523 3.26 -7.23 12.35
N GLN A 524 2.88 -6.38 11.38
CA GLN A 524 1.90 -5.31 11.60
C GLN A 524 0.49 -5.85 11.91
N PHE A 525 0.08 -6.92 11.22
CA PHE A 525 -1.25 -7.50 11.36
C PHE A 525 -1.18 -8.94 11.91
N PRO A 526 -0.77 -9.15 13.17
CA PRO A 526 -0.37 -10.47 13.67
C PRO A 526 -1.51 -11.48 13.83
N THR A 527 -2.76 -11.03 13.75
CA THR A 527 -3.97 -11.87 13.80
C THR A 527 -4.49 -12.29 12.42
N TRP A 528 -3.93 -11.78 11.32
CA TRP A 528 -4.39 -12.10 9.97
C TRP A 528 -4.13 -13.56 9.58
N THR A 529 -5.02 -14.07 8.73
CA THR A 529 -4.83 -15.33 8.02
C THR A 529 -3.83 -15.18 6.86
N ARG A 530 -3.27 -16.29 6.39
CA ARG A 530 -2.45 -16.31 5.16
C ARG A 530 -3.17 -15.68 3.96
N ALA A 531 -4.49 -15.84 3.88
CA ALA A 531 -5.29 -15.30 2.78
C ALA A 531 -5.24 -13.77 2.79
N GLN A 532 -5.51 -13.14 3.94
CA GLN A 532 -5.48 -11.66 4.08
C GLN A 532 -4.08 -11.07 3.83
N VAL A 533 -3.02 -11.76 4.28
CA VAL A 533 -1.63 -11.33 4.01
C VAL A 533 -1.31 -11.40 2.52
N TRP A 534 -1.67 -12.49 1.84
CA TRP A 534 -1.52 -12.59 0.38
C TRP A 534 -2.38 -11.54 -0.36
N ASP A 535 -3.62 -11.35 0.09
CA ASP A 535 -4.58 -10.47 -0.54
C ASP A 535 -4.13 -9.00 -0.52
N ARG A 536 -3.60 -8.55 0.62
CA ARG A 536 -2.96 -7.25 0.74
C ARG A 536 -1.73 -7.14 -0.18
N LEU A 537 -0.83 -8.13 -0.20
CA LEU A 537 0.37 -8.11 -1.04
C LEU A 537 0.06 -8.00 -2.54
N ARG A 538 -1.00 -8.67 -3.03
CA ARG A 538 -1.41 -8.60 -4.44
C ARG A 538 -2.10 -7.27 -4.79
N THR A 539 -2.97 -6.75 -3.92
CA THR A 539 -3.80 -5.56 -4.20
C THR A 539 -3.02 -4.24 -4.11
N THR A 540 -1.94 -4.21 -3.32
CA THR A 540 -1.06 -3.04 -3.20
C THR A 540 0.21 -3.13 -4.06
N ALA A 541 0.31 -4.13 -4.92
CA ALA A 541 1.39 -4.23 -5.92
C ALA A 541 1.20 -3.19 -7.04
N GLU A 542 2.28 -2.54 -7.45
CA GLU A 542 2.25 -1.47 -8.45
C GLU A 542 2.31 -2.04 -9.87
N SER A 543 1.36 -1.65 -10.72
CA SER A 543 1.26 -2.18 -12.08
C SER A 543 2.42 -1.73 -12.98
N ILE A 544 3.25 -2.69 -13.40
CA ILE A 544 4.41 -2.48 -14.29
C ILE A 544 4.10 -2.77 -15.77
N ASP A 545 2.85 -3.08 -16.13
CA ASP A 545 2.46 -3.51 -17.48
C ASP A 545 2.70 -2.43 -18.54
N ALA A 546 2.53 -1.15 -18.20
CA ALA A 546 2.85 -0.03 -19.08
C ALA A 546 4.34 0.06 -19.46
N LEU A 547 5.22 -0.45 -18.60
CA LEU A 547 6.66 -0.57 -18.85
C LEU A 547 7.02 -1.90 -19.54
N ASN A 548 6.10 -2.86 -19.54
CA ASN A 548 6.27 -4.23 -20.02
C ASN A 548 5.19 -4.66 -21.04
N PRO A 549 4.85 -3.87 -22.07
CA PRO A 549 3.67 -4.11 -22.91
C PRO A 549 3.68 -5.46 -23.67
N SER A 550 4.86 -6.05 -23.90
CA SER A 550 5.00 -7.41 -24.47
C SER A 550 4.65 -8.55 -23.51
N PHE A 551 4.48 -8.25 -22.21
CA PHE A 551 4.25 -9.18 -21.10
C PHE A 551 3.09 -8.72 -20.20
N ALA A 552 2.20 -7.87 -20.71
CA ALA A 552 1.02 -7.43 -19.98
C ALA A 552 0.15 -8.63 -19.57
N GLY A 553 -0.37 -8.62 -18.35
CA GLY A 553 -1.08 -9.73 -17.72
C GLY A 553 -0.25 -11.00 -17.51
N GLN A 554 1.09 -10.92 -17.60
CA GLN A 554 2.00 -12.07 -17.49
C GLN A 554 3.10 -11.88 -16.42
N LEU A 555 2.96 -10.86 -15.57
CA LEU A 555 3.85 -10.52 -14.46
C LEU A 555 3.11 -10.45 -13.11
N GLY A 556 1.94 -11.10 -13.05
CA GLY A 556 1.07 -11.07 -11.87
C GLY A 556 0.48 -9.69 -11.62
N SER A 557 0.29 -9.37 -10.34
CA SER A 557 -0.33 -8.12 -9.89
C SER A 557 0.57 -6.89 -10.00
N GLY A 558 1.80 -7.05 -10.48
CA GLY A 558 2.80 -5.98 -10.60
C GLY A 558 3.97 -6.10 -9.61
N ARG A 559 4.71 -5.00 -9.41
CA ARG A 559 5.83 -4.91 -8.47
C ARG A 559 5.31 -4.88 -7.03
N VAL A 560 5.77 -5.80 -6.19
CA VAL A 560 5.50 -5.74 -4.74
C VAL A 560 6.02 -4.42 -4.15
N ASN A 561 5.22 -3.79 -3.29
CA ASN A 561 5.56 -2.56 -2.58
C ASN A 561 5.21 -2.75 -1.10
N LEU A 562 6.15 -2.45 -0.18
CA LEU A 562 6.00 -2.70 1.25
C LEU A 562 5.22 -1.59 1.95
N HIS A 563 5.53 -0.31 1.67
CA HIS A 563 4.84 0.82 2.28
C HIS A 563 3.34 0.77 1.95
N ARG A 564 2.99 0.60 0.66
CA ARG A 564 1.60 0.46 0.20
C ARG A 564 0.90 -0.75 0.84
N ALA A 565 1.61 -1.87 1.02
CA ALA A 565 1.08 -3.04 1.72
C ALA A 565 0.77 -2.78 3.20
N LEU A 566 1.53 -1.93 3.88
CA LEU A 566 1.26 -1.53 5.27
C LEU A 566 0.10 -0.52 5.35
N THR A 567 0.08 0.49 4.47
CA THR A 567 -0.92 1.58 4.47
C THR A 567 -2.29 1.22 3.88
N ASN A 568 -2.42 0.09 3.16
CA ASN A 568 -3.58 -0.24 2.31
C ASN A 568 -3.75 0.68 1.08
N THR A 569 -2.70 1.39 0.65
CA THR A 569 -2.77 2.22 -0.56
C THR A 569 -2.81 1.31 -1.79
N THR A 570 -3.98 1.16 -2.42
CA THR A 570 -4.19 0.28 -3.57
C THR A 570 -3.18 0.56 -4.69
N GLY A 571 -2.68 -0.51 -5.32
CA GLY A 571 -1.50 -0.43 -6.19
C GLY A 571 -1.73 0.14 -7.58
N GLY A 572 -3.00 0.34 -7.97
CA GLY A 572 -3.44 0.03 -9.33
C GLY A 572 -3.35 -1.48 -9.65
N GLY A 573 -3.06 -2.31 -8.64
CA GLY A 573 -2.84 -3.77 -8.71
C GLY A 573 -4.12 -4.58 -8.84
N GLY A 574 -5.10 -4.08 -9.60
CA GLY A 574 -6.26 -4.85 -9.99
C GLY A 574 -5.82 -5.99 -10.92
N GLY A 575 -6.17 -7.23 -10.58
CA GLY A 575 -5.96 -8.41 -11.45
C GLY A 575 -6.87 -8.45 -12.69
N GLY A 576 -7.37 -7.29 -13.14
CA GLY A 576 -8.15 -7.12 -14.35
C GLY A 576 -7.25 -6.72 -15.51
N GLY A 577 -7.16 -7.58 -16.53
CA GLY A 577 -6.54 -7.18 -17.80
C GLY A 577 -7.31 -6.03 -18.46
N THR A 578 -6.64 -5.23 -19.28
CA THR A 578 -7.22 -4.04 -19.95
C THR A 578 -8.63 -4.31 -20.48
N PHE A 579 -9.62 -3.59 -19.96
CA PHE A 579 -11.00 -3.73 -20.43
C PHE A 579 -11.09 -3.32 -21.90
N THR A 580 -11.40 -4.29 -22.75
CA THR A 580 -11.40 -4.19 -24.23
C THR A 580 -12.81 -4.19 -24.82
N GLY A 581 -13.84 -4.25 -23.97
CA GLY A 581 -15.24 -4.16 -24.39
C GLY A 581 -15.74 -2.72 -24.42
N LYS A 582 -17.07 -2.57 -24.44
CA LYS A 582 -17.77 -1.29 -24.31
C LYS A 582 -18.67 -1.32 -23.08
N VAL A 583 -18.56 -0.32 -22.22
CA VAL A 583 -19.40 -0.20 -21.02
C VAL A 583 -20.00 1.20 -20.95
N LEU A 584 -21.29 1.24 -20.63
CA LEU A 584 -22.02 2.43 -20.22
C LEU A 584 -22.04 2.48 -18.71
N VAL A 585 -21.81 3.65 -18.13
CA VAL A 585 -21.98 3.90 -16.69
C VAL A 585 -22.75 5.19 -16.43
N SER A 586 -23.56 5.18 -15.36
CA SER A 586 -23.90 6.38 -14.57
C SER A 586 -22.85 6.53 -13.47
N VAL A 587 -22.64 7.74 -12.97
CA VAL A 587 -21.67 8.02 -11.89
C VAL A 587 -22.17 9.15 -10.99
N LEU A 588 -22.04 9.00 -9.67
CA LEU A 588 -22.52 10.02 -8.72
C LEU A 588 -21.74 11.34 -8.80
N GLY A 589 -22.45 12.45 -8.69
CA GLY A 589 -21.88 13.79 -8.64
C GLY A 589 -21.56 14.35 -10.03
N THR A 590 -20.34 14.88 -10.21
CA THR A 590 -19.95 15.44 -11.52
C THR A 590 -18.46 15.20 -11.85
N PRO A 591 -18.00 13.93 -11.94
CA PRO A 591 -16.61 13.61 -12.28
C PRO A 591 -16.24 14.02 -13.71
N THR A 592 -14.94 14.15 -13.97
CA THR A 592 -14.41 14.40 -15.32
C THR A 592 -13.90 13.10 -15.95
N LEU A 593 -14.72 12.45 -16.77
CA LEU A 593 -14.37 11.18 -17.43
C LEU A 593 -13.64 11.42 -18.76
N GLY A 594 -12.33 11.68 -18.65
CA GLY A 594 -11.39 11.71 -19.79
C GLY A 594 -11.81 12.62 -20.94
N ALA A 595 -12.24 12.01 -22.06
CA ALA A 595 -12.63 12.72 -23.29
C ALA A 595 -14.13 13.03 -23.40
N ALA A 596 -14.98 12.53 -22.49
CA ALA A 596 -16.36 12.99 -22.36
C ALA A 596 -16.42 14.41 -21.78
N GLY A 597 -15.47 14.76 -20.90
CA GLY A 597 -15.49 15.99 -20.13
C GLY A 597 -16.11 15.74 -18.75
N ALA A 598 -16.82 16.72 -18.22
CA ALA A 598 -17.71 16.51 -17.08
C ALA A 598 -18.88 15.60 -17.49
N VAL A 599 -19.27 14.70 -16.61
CA VAL A 599 -20.44 13.82 -16.71
C VAL A 599 -21.24 14.08 -15.45
N ALA A 600 -22.51 14.47 -15.56
CA ALA A 600 -23.38 14.71 -14.40
C ALA A 600 -24.04 13.42 -13.90
N ASP A 601 -24.68 13.48 -12.74
CA ASP A 601 -25.41 12.36 -12.13
C ASP A 601 -26.63 11.95 -12.99
N GLU A 602 -27.13 12.84 -13.84
CA GLU A 602 -28.20 12.53 -14.80
C GLU A 602 -27.71 11.97 -16.15
N ASP A 603 -26.39 11.85 -16.37
CA ASP A 603 -25.77 11.48 -17.65
C ASP A 603 -25.30 10.02 -17.70
N ILE A 604 -25.16 9.48 -18.92
CA ILE A 604 -24.56 8.16 -19.14
C ILE A 604 -23.34 8.29 -20.06
N ALA A 605 -22.18 7.86 -19.55
CA ALA A 605 -20.93 7.88 -20.29
C ALA A 605 -20.58 6.49 -20.87
N LEU A 606 -20.12 6.46 -22.13
CA LEU A 606 -19.58 5.28 -22.80
C LEU A 606 -18.05 5.28 -22.73
N TYR A 607 -17.46 4.20 -22.20
CA TYR A 607 -16.06 3.86 -22.41
C TYR A 607 -15.93 2.83 -23.54
N ASP A 608 -15.09 3.14 -24.55
CA ASP A 608 -14.69 2.19 -25.60
C ASP A 608 -13.27 1.66 -25.34
N GLY A 609 -13.18 0.43 -24.85
CA GLY A 609 -11.92 -0.27 -24.59
C GLY A 609 -11.12 -0.65 -25.84
N GLY A 610 -11.71 -0.53 -27.04
CA GLY A 610 -11.00 -0.67 -28.31
C GLY A 610 -10.18 0.57 -28.68
N THR A 611 -10.49 1.73 -28.09
CA THR A 611 -9.80 3.02 -28.31
C THR A 611 -9.24 3.65 -27.02
N SER A 612 -9.64 3.13 -25.86
CA SER A 612 -9.40 3.71 -24.53
C SER A 612 -9.90 5.15 -24.39
N THR A 613 -11.14 5.41 -24.85
CA THR A 613 -11.75 6.74 -24.85
C THR A 613 -13.15 6.74 -24.25
N TRP A 614 -13.43 7.79 -23.48
CA TRP A 614 -14.77 8.16 -23.01
C TRP A 614 -15.51 9.08 -23.98
N SER A 615 -16.84 8.98 -24.00
CA SER A 615 -17.76 9.93 -24.66
C SER A 615 -19.13 9.89 -23.98
N ILE A 616 -19.83 11.02 -23.87
CA ILE A 616 -21.26 11.03 -23.50
C ILE A 616 -22.05 10.14 -24.47
N TYR A 617 -22.86 9.23 -23.93
CA TYR A 617 -23.76 8.34 -24.68
C TYR A 617 -25.19 8.83 -24.63
N PHE A 618 -25.62 9.34 -23.49
CA PHE A 618 -26.91 9.95 -23.26
C PHE A 618 -26.69 11.13 -22.30
N ASP A 619 -27.25 12.27 -22.65
CA ASP A 619 -27.24 13.52 -21.89
C ASP A 619 -28.64 13.65 -21.25
N GLY A 620 -28.71 13.54 -19.91
CA GLY A 620 -29.99 13.61 -19.20
C GLY A 620 -30.51 15.03 -19.09
N SER A 621 -29.59 15.99 -19.10
CA SER A 621 -29.83 17.43 -18.99
C SER A 621 -30.70 17.93 -20.14
N ASP A 622 -30.39 17.50 -21.37
CA ASP A 622 -31.15 17.79 -22.60
C ASP A 622 -32.60 17.28 -22.57
N VAL A 623 -32.87 16.18 -21.83
CA VAL A 623 -34.19 15.50 -21.83
C VAL A 623 -34.94 15.59 -20.50
N GLY A 624 -34.52 16.51 -19.63
CA GLY A 624 -35.27 16.96 -18.47
C GLY A 624 -35.03 16.17 -17.17
N LEU A 625 -33.88 15.49 -17.06
CA LEU A 625 -33.47 14.80 -15.83
C LEU A 625 -32.67 15.69 -14.85
N THR A 626 -32.58 17.01 -15.07
CA THR A 626 -31.79 18.00 -14.29
C THR A 626 -32.18 18.20 -12.80
N SER A 627 -32.81 17.22 -12.18
CA SER A 627 -33.27 17.21 -10.79
C SER A 627 -33.35 15.78 -10.23
N PHE A 628 -32.64 14.84 -10.87
CA PHE A 628 -32.63 13.41 -10.60
C PHE A 628 -31.22 12.87 -10.90
N ALA A 629 -30.72 11.91 -10.14
CA ALA A 629 -29.63 11.05 -10.57
C ALA A 629 -30.17 9.85 -11.36
N ILE A 630 -29.31 9.16 -12.12
CA ILE A 630 -29.61 7.85 -12.71
C ILE A 630 -29.04 6.77 -11.81
N ASP A 631 -29.96 6.01 -11.22
CA ASP A 631 -29.66 4.99 -10.21
C ASP A 631 -29.81 3.57 -10.78
N ALA A 632 -30.39 3.41 -11.97
CA ALA A 632 -30.32 2.12 -12.67
C ALA A 632 -30.39 2.26 -14.20
N LEU A 633 -29.74 1.34 -14.94
CA LEU A 633 -29.67 1.39 -16.41
C LEU A 633 -29.71 0.01 -17.09
N ALA A 634 -30.68 -0.18 -17.99
CA ALA A 634 -30.62 -1.26 -18.99
C ALA A 634 -30.95 -0.78 -20.42
N VAL A 635 -30.08 -1.09 -21.39
CA VAL A 635 -30.36 -0.85 -22.82
C VAL A 635 -31.09 -2.05 -23.42
N LEU A 636 -32.20 -1.81 -24.11
CA LEU A 636 -32.94 -2.84 -24.85
C LEU A 636 -32.26 -3.16 -26.20
N PRO A 637 -32.40 -4.39 -26.74
CA PRO A 637 -31.83 -4.75 -28.05
C PRO A 637 -32.33 -3.93 -29.25
N SER A 638 -33.38 -3.13 -29.07
CA SER A 638 -33.93 -2.17 -30.05
C SER A 638 -33.41 -0.73 -29.90
N GLY A 639 -32.61 -0.45 -28.86
CA GLY A 639 -31.93 0.82 -28.65
C GLY A 639 -32.62 1.80 -27.70
N GLU A 640 -33.77 1.46 -27.12
CA GLU A 640 -34.34 2.22 -26.00
C GLU A 640 -33.57 1.97 -24.69
N LEU A 641 -33.51 2.99 -23.83
CA LEU A 641 -32.94 2.90 -22.50
C LEU A 641 -34.07 2.70 -21.48
N LEU A 642 -33.84 1.83 -20.50
CA LEU A 642 -34.62 1.71 -19.27
C LEU A 642 -33.82 2.33 -18.13
N ILE A 643 -34.41 3.23 -17.38
CA ILE A 643 -33.78 4.08 -16.37
C ILE A 643 -34.67 4.13 -15.11
N SER A 644 -34.06 4.10 -13.93
CA SER A 644 -34.66 4.50 -12.65
C SER A 644 -33.90 5.72 -12.07
N VAL A 645 -34.44 6.37 -11.03
CA VAL A 645 -33.97 7.66 -10.50
C VAL A 645 -34.12 7.78 -8.98
N ASP A 646 -33.18 8.49 -8.36
CA ASP A 646 -33.00 8.66 -6.90
C ASP A 646 -34.18 9.24 -6.10
N ILE A 647 -35.13 9.94 -6.76
CA ILE A 647 -36.25 10.59 -6.05
C ILE A 647 -37.59 10.62 -6.80
N ASP A 648 -38.63 10.45 -5.99
CA ASP A 648 -40.01 10.90 -6.17
C ASP A 648 -40.12 12.30 -6.85
N GLY A 649 -40.76 12.40 -8.02
CA GLY A 649 -40.71 13.63 -8.82
C GLY A 649 -41.74 13.80 -9.94
N THR A 650 -41.39 14.60 -10.96
CA THR A 650 -42.25 14.89 -12.13
C THR A 650 -41.44 15.13 -13.39
N LEU A 651 -41.41 14.14 -14.30
CA LEU A 651 -40.66 14.19 -15.54
C LEU A 651 -41.47 14.86 -16.67
N ALA A 652 -40.92 15.93 -17.25
CA ALA A 652 -41.64 16.75 -18.22
C ALA A 652 -41.88 16.00 -19.55
N GLY A 653 -43.15 15.69 -19.84
CA GLY A 653 -43.55 15.09 -21.12
C GLY A 653 -43.46 13.56 -21.19
N ILE A 654 -43.21 12.87 -20.07
CA ILE A 654 -43.42 11.42 -20.00
C ILE A 654 -44.88 11.05 -20.32
N THR A 655 -45.07 9.89 -20.94
CA THR A 655 -46.36 9.41 -21.40
C THR A 655 -46.75 8.07 -20.79
N GLY A 656 -48.04 7.91 -20.50
CA GLY A 656 -48.60 6.63 -20.04
C GLY A 656 -48.34 6.28 -18.57
N GLY A 657 -48.00 7.24 -17.71
CA GLY A 657 -47.89 7.07 -16.25
C GLY A 657 -49.23 7.07 -15.51
N PRO A 658 -49.30 6.51 -14.28
CA PRO A 658 -50.55 6.32 -13.54
C PRO A 658 -51.15 7.66 -13.09
N SER A 659 -50.28 8.57 -12.64
CA SER A 659 -50.58 9.91 -12.16
C SER A 659 -50.21 11.01 -13.17
N GLY A 660 -50.15 10.66 -14.46
CA GLY A 660 -49.85 11.60 -15.54
C GLY A 660 -48.34 11.73 -15.82
N THR A 661 -47.69 12.68 -15.16
CA THR A 661 -46.25 12.97 -15.30
C THR A 661 -45.46 12.85 -13.99
N SER A 662 -46.11 12.49 -12.87
CA SER A 662 -45.38 12.03 -11.68
C SER A 662 -44.63 10.74 -12.01
N ILE A 663 -43.49 10.57 -11.36
CA ILE A 663 -42.69 9.35 -11.28
C ILE A 663 -42.34 9.12 -9.81
N ASP A 664 -42.26 7.86 -9.41
CA ASP A 664 -41.87 7.34 -8.10
C ASP A 664 -40.43 6.79 -8.21
N ASP A 665 -39.65 6.74 -7.12
CA ASP A 665 -38.29 6.17 -7.15
C ASP A 665 -38.31 4.65 -7.49
N SER A 666 -39.39 3.96 -7.15
CA SER A 666 -39.61 2.56 -7.56
C SER A 666 -40.08 2.34 -9.02
N ASP A 667 -40.21 3.39 -9.84
CA ASP A 667 -40.64 3.29 -11.26
C ASP A 667 -39.46 3.04 -12.22
N ILE A 668 -39.65 2.18 -13.23
CA ILE A 668 -38.71 2.09 -14.37
C ILE A 668 -39.31 2.82 -15.57
N LEU A 669 -38.57 3.83 -16.03
CA LEU A 669 -38.91 4.70 -17.14
C LEU A 669 -38.21 4.20 -18.41
N LYS A 670 -38.88 4.30 -19.57
CA LYS A 670 -38.26 4.03 -20.88
C LYS A 670 -38.09 5.30 -21.68
N PHE A 671 -36.83 5.60 -22.01
CA PHE A 671 -36.46 6.60 -23.01
C PHE A 671 -36.36 5.96 -24.39
N THR A 672 -37.11 6.49 -25.35
CA THR A 672 -36.99 6.12 -26.77
C THR A 672 -36.18 7.20 -27.51
N PRO A 673 -34.90 6.96 -27.83
CA PRO A 673 -34.06 7.97 -28.46
C PRO A 673 -34.42 8.24 -29.92
N THR A 674 -34.23 9.49 -30.32
CA THR A 674 -34.13 9.94 -31.72
C THR A 674 -32.72 10.42 -32.07
N THR A 675 -31.99 10.94 -31.06
CA THR A 675 -30.55 11.23 -31.05
C THR A 675 -29.97 10.83 -29.69
N LEU A 676 -28.69 10.42 -29.67
CA LEU A 676 -27.89 10.07 -28.49
C LEU A 676 -26.53 10.77 -28.58
N GLY A 677 -25.88 10.99 -27.44
CA GLY A 677 -24.66 11.80 -27.26
C GLY A 677 -24.94 13.15 -26.56
N ALA A 678 -23.99 14.08 -26.57
CA ALA A 678 -24.12 15.43 -25.97
C ALA A 678 -25.01 16.40 -26.81
N ASP A 679 -26.05 15.86 -27.44
CA ASP A 679 -27.16 16.53 -28.15
C ASP A 679 -28.35 15.53 -28.09
N THR A 680 -28.73 15.05 -26.90
CA THR A 680 -29.68 13.94 -26.73
C THR A 680 -31.12 14.40 -26.97
N ALA A 681 -31.91 13.59 -27.68
CA ALA A 681 -33.29 13.93 -27.99
C ALA A 681 -34.15 12.67 -28.16
N GLY A 682 -35.34 12.63 -27.56
CA GLY A 682 -36.21 11.45 -27.65
C GLY A 682 -37.55 11.66 -26.95
N THR A 683 -38.20 10.56 -26.54
CA THR A 683 -39.49 10.61 -25.83
C THR A 683 -39.54 9.60 -24.68
N TRP A 684 -40.06 10.05 -23.54
CA TRP A 684 -40.26 9.26 -22.33
C TRP A 684 -41.61 8.53 -22.28
N SER A 685 -41.61 7.30 -21.77
CA SER A 685 -42.79 6.49 -21.52
C SER A 685 -42.59 5.59 -20.29
N PHE A 686 -43.63 5.34 -19.50
CA PHE A 686 -43.56 4.34 -18.41
C PHE A 686 -43.27 2.93 -18.94
N TYR A 687 -42.46 2.15 -18.22
CA TYR A 687 -42.17 0.76 -18.53
C TYR A 687 -42.59 -0.20 -17.43
N PHE A 688 -42.35 0.14 -16.17
CA PHE A 688 -42.74 -0.62 -14.99
C PHE A 688 -43.20 0.37 -13.91
N ASP A 689 -44.23 -0.02 -13.16
CA ASP A 689 -44.84 0.74 -12.07
C ASP A 689 -44.62 -0.07 -10.79
N GLY A 690 -43.74 0.42 -9.90
CA GLY A 690 -43.33 -0.33 -8.70
C GLY A 690 -44.46 -0.53 -7.69
N SER A 691 -45.27 0.53 -7.55
CA SER A 691 -46.42 0.60 -6.64
C SER A 691 -47.49 -0.46 -6.93
N ASP A 692 -47.68 -0.80 -8.20
CA ASP A 692 -48.66 -1.79 -8.67
C ASP A 692 -48.28 -3.24 -8.30
N VAL A 693 -47.00 -3.49 -7.98
CA VAL A 693 -46.44 -4.84 -7.72
C VAL A 693 -45.77 -5.05 -6.36
N GLY A 694 -45.68 -3.99 -5.55
CA GLY A 694 -45.42 -4.09 -4.10
C GLY A 694 -44.24 -3.28 -3.58
N LEU A 695 -43.45 -2.64 -4.45
CA LEU A 695 -42.46 -1.64 -4.04
C LEU A 695 -43.27 -0.40 -3.62
N THR A 696 -43.28 -0.06 -2.33
CA THR A 696 -44.23 0.92 -1.76
C THR A 696 -43.66 1.75 -0.60
N THR A 697 -42.34 1.70 -0.41
CA THR A 697 -41.62 2.42 0.64
C THR A 697 -40.31 3.01 0.09
N SER A 698 -39.82 4.10 0.67
CA SER A 698 -38.57 4.80 0.28
C SER A 698 -37.28 4.03 0.67
N ASN A 699 -37.34 2.71 0.63
CA ASN A 699 -36.29 1.71 0.82
C ASN A 699 -36.47 0.58 -0.20
N GLU A 700 -37.35 0.76 -1.18
CA GLU A 700 -37.68 -0.15 -2.29
C GLU A 700 -37.49 0.58 -3.65
N ASP A 701 -36.69 1.65 -3.62
CA ASP A 701 -36.10 2.41 -4.73
C ASP A 701 -35.17 1.50 -5.55
N VAL A 702 -35.19 1.63 -6.89
CA VAL A 702 -34.56 0.67 -7.82
C VAL A 702 -33.18 1.16 -8.27
N ASP A 703 -32.16 0.70 -7.55
CA ASP A 703 -30.74 1.02 -7.69
C ASP A 703 -29.93 0.04 -8.56
N ALA A 704 -30.52 -1.07 -9.03
CA ALA A 704 -29.89 -1.84 -10.11
C ALA A 704 -30.89 -2.54 -11.01
N LEU A 705 -30.59 -2.57 -12.31
CA LEU A 705 -31.52 -3.02 -13.35
C LEU A 705 -30.84 -3.80 -14.47
N SER A 706 -31.33 -5.02 -14.73
CA SER A 706 -30.97 -5.74 -15.94
C SER A 706 -32.11 -6.58 -16.51
N ILE A 707 -32.24 -6.63 -17.84
CA ILE A 707 -33.14 -7.56 -18.50
C ILE A 707 -32.49 -8.94 -18.53
N LEU A 708 -33.00 -9.83 -17.68
CA LEU A 708 -32.45 -11.16 -17.46
C LEU A 708 -32.59 -12.05 -18.71
N PRO A 709 -31.75 -13.09 -18.86
CA PRO A 709 -31.80 -14.00 -20.02
C PRO A 709 -33.12 -14.77 -20.21
N SER A 710 -34.00 -14.75 -19.20
CA SER A 710 -35.37 -15.28 -19.22
C SER A 710 -36.40 -14.33 -19.85
N GLY A 711 -36.05 -13.05 -20.05
CA GLY A 711 -36.99 -11.97 -20.36
C GLY A 711 -37.68 -11.36 -19.14
N ALA A 712 -37.28 -11.74 -17.92
CA ALA A 712 -37.67 -11.07 -16.68
C ALA A 712 -36.85 -9.78 -16.46
N ILE A 713 -37.39 -8.85 -15.67
CA ILE A 713 -36.68 -7.67 -15.19
C ILE A 713 -36.00 -8.05 -13.88
N GLY A 714 -34.66 -8.04 -13.83
CA GLY A 714 -33.89 -8.23 -12.59
C GLY A 714 -33.60 -6.89 -11.95
N ILE A 715 -33.91 -6.79 -10.66
CA ILE A 715 -33.96 -5.57 -9.86
C ILE A 715 -33.16 -5.82 -8.56
N SER A 716 -32.36 -4.84 -8.15
CA SER A 716 -31.93 -4.62 -6.75
C SER A 716 -32.73 -3.45 -6.16
N THR A 717 -32.69 -3.25 -4.85
CA THR A 717 -33.22 -2.03 -4.22
C THR A 717 -32.36 -1.60 -3.03
N LEU A 718 -32.30 -0.28 -2.78
CA LEU A 718 -31.54 0.46 -1.72
C LEU A 718 -31.88 0.07 -0.25
N GLY A 719 -32.55 -1.07 -0.08
CA GLY A 719 -32.96 -1.65 1.18
C GLY A 719 -33.78 -2.92 0.98
N ALA A 720 -33.96 -3.65 2.07
CA ALA A 720 -34.67 -4.93 2.12
C ALA A 720 -36.16 -4.84 1.67
N ALA A 721 -36.46 -5.31 0.46
CA ALA A 721 -37.80 -5.21 -0.16
C ALA A 721 -38.82 -6.27 0.32
N THR A 722 -40.11 -5.93 0.29
CA THR A 722 -41.22 -6.80 0.76
C THR A 722 -42.35 -6.98 -0.28
N VAL A 723 -42.00 -7.51 -1.45
CA VAL A 723 -42.93 -7.74 -2.56
C VAL A 723 -43.84 -8.98 -2.41
N THR A 724 -44.99 -8.99 -3.08
CA THR A 724 -45.97 -10.09 -2.95
C THR A 724 -45.47 -11.41 -3.53
N GLY A 725 -45.15 -12.36 -2.65
CA GLY A 725 -44.77 -13.74 -3.00
C GLY A 725 -43.29 -14.07 -2.75
N LEU A 726 -42.49 -13.07 -2.38
CA LEU A 726 -41.09 -13.17 -1.94
C LEU A 726 -40.99 -12.66 -0.49
N LEU A 727 -39.98 -13.09 0.29
CA LEU A 727 -39.85 -12.77 1.71
C LEU A 727 -38.39 -12.91 2.18
N GLY A 728 -37.82 -11.84 2.76
CA GLY A 728 -36.42 -11.80 3.16
C GLY A 728 -35.51 -11.54 1.96
N ILE A 729 -35.84 -10.50 1.19
CA ILE A 729 -34.91 -9.86 0.26
C ILE A 729 -34.16 -8.86 1.15
N GLU A 730 -32.84 -8.95 1.22
CA GLU A 730 -32.00 -7.93 1.88
C GLU A 730 -31.43 -6.96 0.82
N ASP A 731 -30.56 -6.03 1.20
CA ASP A 731 -29.97 -5.03 0.28
C ASP A 731 -29.14 -5.68 -0.86
N GLU A 732 -28.35 -6.72 -0.58
CA GLU A 732 -27.44 -7.32 -1.57
C GLU A 732 -28.07 -8.31 -2.60
N ASP A 733 -29.40 -8.33 -2.75
CA ASP A 733 -30.16 -9.38 -3.47
C ASP A 733 -30.76 -8.93 -4.82
N ILE A 734 -30.53 -9.72 -5.88
CA ILE A 734 -31.24 -9.51 -7.16
C ILE A 734 -32.49 -10.37 -7.26
N PHE A 735 -33.64 -9.72 -7.39
CA PHE A 735 -34.94 -10.36 -7.58
C PHE A 735 -35.54 -10.06 -8.97
N GLY A 736 -36.11 -11.09 -9.59
CA GLY A 736 -36.59 -11.10 -10.96
C GLY A 736 -38.11 -11.02 -11.07
N PHE A 737 -38.62 -9.94 -11.66
CA PHE A 737 -40.01 -9.77 -12.06
C PHE A 737 -40.30 -10.39 -13.43
N THR A 738 -41.25 -11.33 -13.48
CA THR A 738 -41.80 -11.86 -14.74
C THR A 738 -43.12 -11.14 -15.07
N PRO A 739 -43.13 -10.20 -16.05
CA PRO A 739 -44.33 -9.42 -16.36
C PRO A 739 -45.41 -10.24 -17.09
N THR A 740 -46.65 -9.90 -16.81
CA THR A 740 -47.85 -10.20 -17.62
C THR A 740 -48.44 -8.94 -18.27
N THR A 741 -48.28 -7.78 -17.64
CA THR A 741 -48.45 -6.43 -18.21
C THR A 741 -47.35 -5.49 -17.71
N LEU A 742 -47.12 -4.40 -18.45
CA LEU A 742 -46.07 -3.38 -18.25
C LEU A 742 -46.64 -1.99 -18.61
N GLY A 743 -45.96 -0.94 -18.15
CA GLY A 743 -46.46 0.45 -18.09
C GLY A 743 -47.29 0.69 -16.83
N ALA A 744 -48.06 1.78 -16.77
CA ALA A 744 -48.90 2.15 -15.61
C ALA A 744 -50.14 1.26 -15.35
N VAL A 745 -50.05 -0.03 -15.71
CA VAL A 745 -50.80 -1.14 -15.12
C VAL A 745 -49.84 -2.34 -15.13
N THR A 746 -48.89 -2.37 -14.20
CA THR A 746 -47.87 -3.40 -14.11
C THR A 746 -48.41 -4.59 -13.30
N ALA A 747 -48.29 -5.80 -13.84
CA ALA A 747 -48.75 -6.99 -13.14
C ALA A 747 -47.93 -8.21 -13.58
N GLY A 748 -47.52 -9.06 -12.64
CA GLY A 748 -46.63 -10.18 -12.92
C GLY A 748 -46.42 -11.08 -11.71
N ALA A 749 -45.24 -11.70 -11.62
CA ALA A 749 -44.82 -12.50 -10.48
C ALA A 749 -43.32 -12.34 -10.21
N TRP A 750 -42.97 -12.30 -8.93
CA TRP A 750 -41.60 -12.16 -8.43
C TRP A 750 -40.92 -13.53 -8.21
N SER A 751 -39.59 -13.54 -8.23
CA SER A 751 -38.75 -14.72 -7.98
C SER A 751 -37.31 -14.30 -7.66
N TYR A 752 -36.58 -14.99 -6.78
CA TYR A 752 -35.15 -14.71 -6.57
C TYR A 752 -34.32 -15.05 -7.82
N TYR A 753 -33.30 -14.24 -8.12
CA TYR A 753 -32.32 -14.51 -9.17
C TYR A 753 -30.91 -14.68 -8.59
N PHE A 754 -30.51 -13.84 -7.64
CA PHE A 754 -29.24 -13.90 -6.91
C PHE A 754 -29.52 -13.65 -5.43
N ASP A 755 -28.75 -14.30 -4.57
CA ASP A 755 -28.78 -14.20 -3.11
C ASP A 755 -27.35 -13.82 -2.72
N GLY A 756 -27.16 -12.57 -2.27
CA GLY A 756 -25.83 -12.00 -2.07
C GLY A 756 -25.18 -12.47 -0.76
N SER A 757 -26.01 -12.63 0.27
CA SER A 757 -25.64 -13.20 1.58
C SER A 757 -25.07 -14.62 1.45
N ASP A 758 -25.64 -15.47 0.59
CA ASP A 758 -25.14 -16.83 0.31
C ASP A 758 -23.70 -16.87 -0.23
N VAL A 759 -23.23 -15.79 -0.87
CA VAL A 759 -21.88 -15.70 -1.48
C VAL A 759 -20.92 -14.74 -0.77
N GLY A 760 -21.40 -14.05 0.27
CA GLY A 760 -20.59 -13.21 1.14
C GLY A 760 -20.33 -11.80 0.59
N LEU A 761 -21.32 -11.22 -0.09
CA LEU A 761 -21.64 -9.80 0.15
C LEU A 761 -22.26 -9.68 1.56
N SER A 762 -22.44 -8.47 2.08
CA SER A 762 -23.01 -8.27 3.42
C SER A 762 -24.13 -7.23 3.47
N THR A 763 -25.20 -7.57 4.20
CA THR A 763 -26.42 -6.79 4.49
C THR A 763 -26.15 -5.41 5.15
N ASN A 764 -25.45 -4.53 4.45
CA ASN A 764 -25.24 -3.13 4.79
C ASN A 764 -24.86 -2.33 3.54
N ALA A 765 -25.29 -1.07 3.53
CA ALA A 765 -25.10 -0.02 2.50
C ALA A 765 -23.65 0.28 2.01
N ASN A 766 -22.65 -0.53 2.33
CA ASN A 766 -21.33 -0.54 1.69
C ASN A 766 -21.15 -1.69 0.67
N GLU A 767 -21.95 -2.76 0.73
CA GLU A 767 -21.93 -3.90 -0.21
C GLU A 767 -23.29 -4.12 -0.89
N ASP A 768 -24.15 -3.12 -0.79
CA ASP A 768 -25.41 -2.94 -1.51
C ASP A 768 -25.15 -2.79 -3.03
N ILE A 769 -26.01 -3.37 -3.88
CA ILE A 769 -25.77 -3.53 -5.33
C ILE A 769 -26.46 -2.41 -6.11
N ASP A 770 -25.69 -1.38 -6.42
CA ASP A 770 -26.03 -0.17 -7.19
C ASP A 770 -25.78 -0.27 -8.72
N ALA A 771 -25.31 -1.43 -9.19
CA ALA A 771 -25.13 -1.66 -10.61
C ALA A 771 -25.16 -3.15 -10.96
N PHE A 772 -25.96 -3.55 -11.95
CA PHE A 772 -26.17 -4.95 -12.30
C PHE A 772 -26.30 -5.21 -13.80
N TYR A 773 -25.50 -6.15 -14.33
CA TYR A 773 -25.61 -6.62 -15.71
C TYR A 773 -25.49 -8.15 -15.85
N SER A 774 -26.53 -8.82 -16.34
CA SER A 774 -26.52 -10.28 -16.60
C SER A 774 -26.97 -10.62 -18.04
N PRO A 775 -26.04 -10.74 -19.01
CA PRO A 775 -26.37 -10.98 -20.42
C PRO A 775 -26.68 -12.45 -20.73
N THR A 776 -26.20 -13.37 -19.90
CA THR A 776 -26.28 -14.82 -20.08
C THR A 776 -26.40 -15.50 -18.71
N THR A 777 -27.13 -16.61 -18.66
CA THR A 777 -27.50 -17.24 -17.38
C THR A 777 -26.27 -17.66 -16.59
N GLY A 778 -26.12 -17.11 -15.38
CA GLY A 778 -24.99 -17.39 -14.50
C GLY A 778 -23.71 -16.60 -14.78
N ALA A 779 -23.75 -15.61 -15.69
CA ALA A 779 -22.73 -14.57 -15.77
C ALA A 779 -23.35 -13.24 -15.33
N MET A 780 -22.75 -12.59 -14.35
CA MET A 780 -23.19 -11.30 -13.80
C MET A 780 -21.98 -10.38 -13.65
N SER A 781 -22.19 -9.09 -13.88
CA SER A 781 -21.28 -8.01 -13.51
C SER A 781 -21.98 -7.08 -12.51
N PHE A 782 -21.22 -6.57 -11.54
CA PHE A 782 -21.71 -5.77 -10.42
C PHE A 782 -20.81 -4.55 -10.17
N SER A 783 -21.37 -3.51 -9.55
CA SER A 783 -20.68 -2.57 -8.66
C SER A 783 -21.30 -2.70 -7.26
N THR A 784 -20.80 -1.93 -6.28
CA THR A 784 -21.47 -1.73 -4.99
C THR A 784 -21.33 -0.29 -4.51
N LEU A 785 -22.32 0.21 -3.76
CA LEU A 785 -22.40 1.59 -3.22
C LEU A 785 -21.20 1.98 -2.32
N GLY A 786 -20.43 1.00 -1.87
CA GLY A 786 -19.16 1.19 -1.16
C GLY A 786 -18.12 0.12 -1.54
N ALA A 787 -17.04 0.06 -0.75
CA ALA A 787 -15.93 -0.86 -0.99
C ALA A 787 -16.25 -2.31 -0.56
N PHE A 788 -16.34 -3.22 -1.53
CA PHE A 788 -16.66 -4.64 -1.34
C PHE A 788 -15.46 -5.54 -0.98
N SER A 789 -15.74 -6.67 -0.34
CA SER A 789 -14.77 -7.61 0.25
C SER A 789 -15.26 -9.08 0.23
N VAL A 790 -15.81 -9.49 -0.91
CA VAL A 790 -16.35 -10.84 -1.15
C VAL A 790 -15.27 -11.95 -1.14
N THR A 791 -15.69 -13.22 -1.16
CA THR A 791 -14.77 -14.36 -1.09
C THR A 791 -13.81 -14.42 -2.29
N GLY A 792 -12.57 -13.95 -2.07
CA GLY A 792 -11.47 -14.00 -3.04
C GLY A 792 -11.31 -12.75 -3.91
N LEU A 793 -12.08 -11.69 -3.66
CA LEU A 793 -12.00 -10.42 -4.40
C LEU A 793 -12.43 -9.25 -3.51
N SER A 794 -11.79 -8.10 -3.68
CA SER A 794 -12.17 -6.84 -3.04
C SER A 794 -11.90 -5.68 -4.00
N GLY A 795 -12.57 -4.56 -3.80
CA GLY A 795 -12.46 -3.34 -4.61
C GLY A 795 -13.02 -2.12 -3.89
N LEU A 796 -13.11 -1.00 -4.61
CA LEU A 796 -13.74 0.25 -4.15
C LEU A 796 -15.09 0.47 -4.87
N ASP A 797 -15.79 1.54 -4.53
CA ASP A 797 -17.03 2.00 -5.16
C ASP A 797 -16.87 2.32 -6.67
N GLU A 798 -15.66 2.63 -7.13
CA GLU A 798 -15.39 2.76 -8.57
C GLU A 798 -15.07 1.43 -9.30
N ASP A 799 -15.02 0.28 -8.61
CA ASP A 799 -14.53 -1.00 -9.17
C ASP A 799 -15.63 -1.98 -9.54
N ALA A 800 -15.77 -2.27 -10.84
CA ALA A 800 -16.68 -3.32 -11.28
C ALA A 800 -16.10 -4.74 -11.11
N PHE A 801 -16.92 -5.66 -10.62
CA PHE A 801 -16.60 -7.07 -10.47
C PHE A 801 -17.55 -7.98 -11.25
N LYS A 802 -17.23 -9.28 -11.30
CA LYS A 802 -18.05 -10.32 -11.93
C LYS A 802 -18.28 -11.47 -11.00
N PHE A 803 -19.47 -12.06 -11.09
CA PHE A 803 -19.81 -13.33 -10.51
C PHE A 803 -20.09 -14.37 -11.60
N THR A 804 -19.44 -15.53 -11.49
CA THR A 804 -19.75 -16.72 -12.29
C THR A 804 -20.50 -17.71 -11.41
N ALA A 805 -21.80 -17.84 -11.65
CA ALA A 805 -22.69 -18.68 -10.84
C ALA A 805 -22.60 -20.16 -11.23
N THR A 806 -22.54 -21.02 -10.22
CA THR A 806 -22.84 -22.45 -10.32
C THR A 806 -24.31 -22.75 -9.97
N THR A 807 -24.92 -21.96 -9.08
CA THR A 807 -26.35 -21.93 -8.77
C THR A 807 -26.83 -20.49 -8.54
N THR A 808 -28.14 -20.27 -8.73
CA THR A 808 -28.84 -18.96 -8.70
C THR A 808 -30.20 -19.12 -7.98
N GLY A 809 -30.70 -18.05 -7.38
CA GLY A 809 -31.87 -18.05 -6.49
C GLY A 809 -31.48 -18.17 -5.00
N THR A 810 -32.39 -18.64 -4.15
CA THR A 810 -32.23 -18.79 -2.67
C THR A 810 -31.28 -19.93 -2.23
N ALA A 811 -30.19 -20.09 -2.98
CA ALA A 811 -29.17 -21.11 -2.90
C ALA A 811 -28.03 -20.73 -3.86
N THR A 812 -27.61 -19.46 -3.84
CA THR A 812 -26.64 -18.92 -4.80
C THR A 812 -25.24 -19.40 -4.44
N ALA A 813 -24.46 -19.83 -5.43
CA ALA A 813 -23.09 -20.26 -5.21
C ALA A 813 -22.28 -20.11 -6.49
N GLY A 814 -21.05 -19.64 -6.38
CA GLY A 814 -20.20 -19.36 -7.55
C GLY A 814 -18.84 -18.83 -7.17
N THR A 815 -18.21 -18.09 -8.07
CA THR A 815 -16.89 -17.48 -7.87
C THR A 815 -16.85 -16.06 -8.39
N PHE A 816 -16.28 -15.15 -7.60
CA PHE A 816 -16.01 -13.77 -8.00
C PHE A 816 -14.70 -13.62 -8.78
N SER A 817 -14.61 -12.57 -9.60
CA SER A 817 -13.42 -12.14 -10.35
C SER A 817 -13.54 -10.67 -10.74
N SER A 818 -12.44 -9.93 -10.86
CA SER A 818 -12.49 -8.52 -11.30
C SER A 818 -13.08 -8.38 -12.71
N TYR A 819 -13.86 -7.32 -12.95
CA TYR A 819 -14.25 -6.91 -14.29
C TYR A 819 -13.28 -5.86 -14.82
N PHE A 820 -13.21 -4.72 -14.12
CA PHE A 820 -12.27 -3.63 -14.34
C PHE A 820 -12.13 -2.86 -13.03
N THR A 821 -11.01 -2.15 -12.86
CA THR A 821 -10.83 -1.21 -11.74
C THR A 821 -11.12 0.20 -12.24
N GLY A 822 -11.92 1.01 -11.55
CA GLY A 822 -12.41 2.29 -12.07
C GLY A 822 -11.27 3.26 -12.41
N THR A 823 -10.25 3.33 -11.57
CA THR A 823 -9.02 4.09 -11.84
C THR A 823 -8.31 3.64 -13.14
N THR A 824 -8.39 2.36 -13.53
CA THR A 824 -7.83 1.89 -14.82
C THR A 824 -8.62 2.37 -16.03
N LEU A 825 -9.89 2.73 -15.84
CA LEU A 825 -10.71 3.43 -16.83
C LEU A 825 -10.64 4.96 -16.70
N SER A 826 -9.90 5.50 -15.73
CA SER A 826 -9.89 6.93 -15.35
C SER A 826 -11.20 7.45 -14.75
N ILE A 827 -11.96 6.58 -14.06
CA ILE A 827 -12.98 6.99 -13.09
C ILE A 827 -12.25 7.41 -11.80
N PRO A 828 -12.54 8.57 -11.18
CA PRO A 828 -11.90 8.99 -9.92
C PRO A 828 -12.35 8.14 -8.72
N THR A 829 -11.48 7.97 -7.72
CA THR A 829 -11.76 7.30 -6.41
C THR A 829 -12.66 8.13 -5.47
N THR A 830 -13.57 8.90 -6.06
CA THR A 830 -14.49 9.85 -5.38
C THR A 830 -15.81 9.93 -6.16
N ALA A 831 -16.12 8.90 -6.95
CA ALA A 831 -17.24 8.85 -7.88
C ALA A 831 -17.67 7.39 -8.04
N ASN A 832 -18.76 7.05 -7.36
CA ASN A 832 -19.40 5.74 -7.40
C ASN A 832 -19.96 5.41 -8.80
N ILE A 833 -20.05 4.13 -9.17
CA ILE A 833 -20.71 3.67 -10.41
C ILE A 833 -22.18 3.35 -10.13
N ASN A 834 -23.02 4.39 -10.15
CA ASN A 834 -24.46 4.31 -9.83
C ASN A 834 -25.33 3.62 -10.90
N ALA A 835 -24.73 3.12 -11.99
CA ALA A 835 -25.37 2.17 -12.91
C ALA A 835 -24.34 1.59 -13.90
N LEU A 836 -24.55 0.36 -14.40
CA LEU A 836 -23.65 -0.28 -15.38
C LEU A 836 -24.40 -1.08 -16.45
N HIS A 837 -24.05 -0.87 -17.73
CA HIS A 837 -24.55 -1.70 -18.83
C HIS A 837 -23.47 -1.98 -19.89
N VAL A 838 -23.30 -3.25 -20.28
CA VAL A 838 -22.27 -3.65 -21.26
C VAL A 838 -22.84 -3.75 -22.67
N LEU A 839 -22.20 -3.12 -23.65
CA LEU A 839 -22.57 -3.22 -25.05
C LEU A 839 -21.82 -4.37 -25.74
N GLN A 840 -22.52 -5.12 -26.59
CA GLN A 840 -22.02 -6.32 -27.31
C GLN A 840 -21.61 -6.01 -28.77
#